data_AF-A0A7S1BAZ1-F1
#
_entry.id   AF-A0A7S1BAZ1-F1
#
_cell.length_a   1.000
_cell.length_b   1.000
_cell.length_c   1.000
_cell.angle_alpha   90.00
_cell.angle_beta   90.00
_cell.angle_gamma   90.00
#
_symmetry.space_group_name_H-M   'P 1'
#
loop_
_entity.id
_entity.type
_entity.pdbx_description
1 polymer ?
#
loop_
_entity_poly.entity_id
_entity_poly.type
_entity_poly.pdbx_seq_one_letter_code
_entity_poly.pdbx_strand_id
1 'polypeptide(L)'
;MAMIPRCGTVCTAAGKAGSDLFKQRLRRLAKIIFAYSFLNLISFTKFCRATGPPSSTENKEYETILTAKSDTKTKTKTEINIIQNENQHPNISRLLEEKESEASRQTEFDVLLSGDLSCPCLMNIDTTYLDLSHLGSGINVTSYGIGCLRHDEERTICLNSDGSENIWCNREWCFVDPENCQLHHARSNIFPKNDNLIDECATGPYYSYAACHNVDRFTNNVRRMALEGQTYRVGMNHNSGGWAGSYSEDKKHYEGPISKWKGPTVEYVQEVAIRGNFNIQVTPPPDFLIERSKAFFKSSSKFDLCSFAVSLGYLDFCVSHYTVTDTRISATDFFVLDSIPLYLIMDQEDKSSWSRFVDQITLVFRPFDRSVWLLMIFFVFPTLGILFVFHEYGQPSYSRSEEIVTIDEQGQEEKSRRRIPLSRHLVRSCYSIVLSVLSQSHGSLVTTLGGKVHLLALSFFFLIMVAAFTANLTTIFTMQSQSSVSSLTPDATREGYTFCGERKTIQNIIEIYDIGDKFITDPISLGGDGLPGFDCPNCQARSRVFEMLNPELATKNDASGQYCHAAIAPLEDLEVLQKEGEHCSKRAVGMPLGYTGVGFPMFEGVSKELIAFFTEQKNAGVYQKELHDVMSITRCLDISNEMKPLSIEQLTGVWVMTFLFSIVALGITVMKKRKNGEERKIRTTQKFDQWGKRIHKLDRTDRVGNDSNRSLHKNLTNISRSVGILQLSKRINSFSYKADKAYTKKVPDASKFSKKLPNSHGSREASLTSINKNAISDSAHENS
;
A
#
# COMPACT_ATOMS: atom_id res chain seq x y z
N MET A 1 35.16 0.39 45.46
CA MET A 1 36.56 0.31 44.98
C MET A 1 36.83 1.57 44.18
N ALA A 2 37.28 2.64 44.86
CA ALA A 2 38.67 3.12 44.95
C ALA A 2 38.96 4.12 43.80
N MET A 3 39.53 5.31 43.97
CA MET A 3 39.98 6.12 45.10
C MET A 3 40.14 7.53 44.49
N ILE A 4 39.63 8.57 45.16
CA ILE A 4 39.90 9.98 44.81
C ILE A 4 40.84 10.51 45.89
N PRO A 5 42.06 11.00 45.58
CA PRO A 5 42.84 11.75 46.56
C PRO A 5 42.59 13.26 46.43
N ARG A 6 42.38 13.87 47.61
CA ARG A 6 42.54 15.30 47.88
C ARG A 6 44.04 15.64 48.01
N CYS A 7 44.45 16.77 47.43
CA CYS A 7 45.47 17.69 47.92
C CYS A 7 45.08 19.07 47.34
N GLY A 8 45.11 20.19 48.06
CA GLY A 8 46.04 20.57 49.11
C GLY A 8 46.79 21.82 48.62
N THR A 9 46.45 22.95 49.23
CA THR A 9 46.89 24.32 49.01
C THR A 9 48.42 24.51 49.01
N VAL A 10 48.98 25.20 48.00
CA VAL A 10 50.26 25.96 48.10
C VAL A 10 50.14 27.27 47.32
N CYS A 11 50.54 28.36 47.99
CA CYS A 11 50.48 29.75 47.54
C CYS A 11 51.54 30.12 46.48
N THR A 12 51.16 31.09 45.64
CA THR A 12 51.96 32.23 45.12
C THR A 12 53.41 32.00 44.69
N ALA A 13 53.65 31.99 43.37
CA ALA A 13 54.61 32.86 42.64
C ALA A 13 54.98 32.24 41.28
N ALA A 14 54.34 32.67 40.19
CA ALA A 14 54.87 32.53 38.82
C ALA A 14 54.08 33.41 37.85
N GLY A 15 54.22 34.73 38.01
CA GLY A 15 53.72 35.70 37.05
C GLY A 15 54.53 35.66 35.73
N LYS A 16 53.83 35.79 34.61
CA LYS A 16 54.30 36.07 33.24
C LYS A 16 54.87 34.96 32.34
N ALA A 17 55.37 33.81 32.83
CA ALA A 17 55.95 32.79 31.91
C ALA A 17 54.91 31.82 31.27
N GLY A 18 53.72 31.66 31.83
CA GLY A 18 52.72 30.68 31.36
C GLY A 18 51.89 31.09 30.12
N SER A 19 51.87 32.38 29.76
CA SER A 19 51.00 32.88 28.68
C SER A 19 51.50 32.50 27.28
N ASP A 20 52.81 32.40 27.10
CA ASP A 20 53.39 32.09 25.80
C ASP A 20 53.44 30.58 25.53
N LEU A 21 53.64 29.76 26.57
CA LEU A 21 53.54 28.31 26.46
C LEU A 21 52.10 27.85 26.15
N PHE A 22 51.10 28.53 26.71
CA PHE A 22 49.69 28.26 26.41
C PHE A 22 49.32 28.67 24.97
N LYS A 23 49.80 29.82 24.48
CA LYS A 23 49.62 30.23 23.07
C LYS A 23 50.31 29.26 22.10
N GLN A 24 51.49 28.75 22.44
CA GLN A 24 52.23 27.81 21.60
C GLN A 24 51.54 26.45 21.54
N ARG A 25 50.99 25.97 22.66
CA ARG A 25 50.16 24.75 22.70
C ARG A 25 48.85 24.91 21.93
N LEU A 26 48.18 26.07 22.02
CA LEU A 26 46.98 26.34 21.21
C LEU A 26 47.27 26.37 19.70
N ARG A 27 48.41 26.94 19.27
CA ARG A 27 48.80 26.93 17.85
C ARG A 27 49.11 25.51 17.34
N ARG A 28 49.71 24.66 18.17
CA ARG A 28 49.93 23.24 17.82
C ARG A 28 48.61 22.48 17.75
N LEU A 29 47.70 22.71 18.70
CA LEU A 29 46.39 22.06 18.71
C LEU A 29 45.55 22.48 17.49
N ALA A 30 45.55 23.78 17.15
CA ALA A 30 44.86 24.28 15.96
C ALA A 30 45.42 23.69 14.66
N LYS A 31 46.74 23.52 14.55
CA LYS A 31 47.37 22.84 13.40
C LYS A 31 47.00 21.36 13.33
N ILE A 32 46.93 20.66 14.46
CA ILE A 32 46.52 19.26 14.52
C ILE A 32 45.05 19.11 14.12
N ILE A 33 44.16 19.95 14.64
CA ILE A 33 42.73 19.95 14.27
C ILE A 33 42.57 20.25 12.78
N PHE A 34 43.27 21.26 12.25
CA PHE A 34 43.20 21.60 10.83
C PHE A 34 43.72 20.46 9.95
N ALA A 35 44.82 19.80 10.33
CA ALA A 35 45.35 18.64 9.62
C ALA A 35 44.39 17.44 9.68
N TYR A 36 43.73 17.20 10.82
CA TYR A 36 42.78 16.11 11.00
C TYR A 36 41.49 16.34 10.19
N SER A 37 40.99 17.57 10.17
CA SER A 37 39.86 17.97 9.32
C SER A 37 40.20 17.86 7.82
N PHE A 38 41.42 18.25 7.43
CA PHE A 38 41.88 18.13 6.05
C PHE A 38 42.06 16.67 5.62
N LEU A 39 42.59 15.81 6.51
CA LEU A 39 42.70 14.36 6.29
C LEU A 39 41.33 13.67 6.21
N ASN A 40 40.37 14.05 7.05
CA ASN A 40 39.00 13.53 6.95
C ASN A 40 38.30 13.98 5.66
N LEU A 41 38.56 15.20 5.17
CA LEU A 41 38.05 15.68 3.88
C LEU A 41 38.66 14.90 2.68
N ILE A 42 39.94 14.54 2.77
CA ILE A 42 40.61 13.68 1.77
C ILE A 42 40.09 12.24 1.84
N SER A 43 39.84 11.69 3.03
CA SER A 43 39.22 10.37 3.18
C SER A 43 37.78 10.35 2.65
N PHE A 44 37.01 11.41 2.86
CA PHE A 44 35.63 11.51 2.37
C PHE A 44 35.57 11.61 0.84
N THR A 45 36.49 12.36 0.22
CA THR A 45 36.60 12.43 -1.24
C THR A 45 37.13 11.13 -1.87
N LYS A 46 37.94 10.34 -1.16
CA LYS A 46 38.28 8.97 -1.57
C LYS A 46 37.11 7.99 -1.41
N PHE A 47 36.30 8.14 -0.38
CA PHE A 47 35.10 7.30 -0.14
C PHE A 47 34.04 7.52 -1.23
N CYS A 48 33.79 8.78 -1.64
CA CYS A 48 32.88 9.09 -2.76
C CYS A 48 33.39 8.66 -4.14
N ARG A 49 34.69 8.33 -4.29
CA ARG A 49 35.25 7.81 -5.55
C ARG A 49 35.24 6.28 -5.63
N ALA A 50 34.95 5.59 -4.52
CA ALA A 50 34.97 4.13 -4.42
C ALA A 50 33.58 3.48 -4.57
N THR A 51 32.51 4.26 -4.57
CA THR A 51 31.17 3.76 -4.90
C THR A 51 30.88 4.04 -6.37
N GLY A 52 31.31 3.11 -7.23
CA GLY A 52 30.78 3.04 -8.60
C GLY A 52 29.25 2.82 -8.58
N PRO A 53 28.54 3.18 -9.65
CA PRO A 53 27.10 2.96 -9.73
C PRO A 53 26.79 1.46 -9.55
N PRO A 54 25.76 1.07 -8.78
CA PRO A 54 25.34 -0.32 -8.73
C PRO A 54 24.85 -0.73 -10.12
N SER A 55 25.48 -1.76 -10.68
CA SER A 55 25.01 -2.45 -11.87
C SER A 55 23.71 -3.21 -11.53
N SER A 56 22.57 -2.57 -11.79
CA SER A 56 21.28 -3.26 -11.86
C SER A 56 21.14 -3.91 -13.23
N THR A 57 21.65 -5.12 -13.38
CA THR A 57 21.16 -6.08 -14.39
C THR A 57 20.10 -6.93 -13.71
N GLU A 58 18.84 -6.49 -13.79
CA GLU A 58 17.69 -7.36 -13.53
C GLU A 58 16.48 -6.85 -14.31
N ASN A 59 16.15 -7.64 -15.35
CA ASN A 59 14.89 -7.83 -16.05
C ASN A 59 13.89 -6.66 -16.07
N LYS A 60 13.91 -5.90 -17.18
CA LYS A 60 12.72 -5.27 -17.74
C LYS A 60 12.41 -5.93 -19.07
N GLU A 61 11.53 -6.91 -19.04
CA GLU A 61 10.82 -7.41 -20.20
C GLU A 61 9.31 -7.28 -19.92
N TYR A 62 8.61 -6.79 -20.94
CA TYR A 62 7.16 -6.64 -21.11
C TYR A 62 6.46 -5.36 -20.64
N GLU A 63 5.54 -4.96 -21.53
CA GLU A 63 4.63 -3.81 -21.59
C GLU A 63 5.22 -2.45 -21.98
N THR A 64 5.20 -2.16 -23.30
CA THR A 64 4.42 -1.05 -23.89
C THR A 64 4.55 -1.09 -25.42
N ILE A 65 3.61 -1.71 -26.13
CA ILE A 65 3.23 -1.30 -27.51
C ILE A 65 1.72 -1.49 -27.66
N LEU A 66 1.01 -0.38 -27.87
CA LEU A 66 0.08 -0.20 -28.99
C LEU A 66 -0.41 1.25 -29.00
N THR A 67 0.18 2.07 -29.86
CA THR A 67 -0.56 3.07 -30.66
C THR A 67 0.34 3.62 -31.77
N ALA A 68 0.01 3.16 -32.98
CA ALA A 68 -0.10 3.92 -34.23
C ALA A 68 1.11 4.72 -34.80
N LYS A 69 1.41 4.31 -36.05
CA LYS A 69 1.51 5.12 -37.28
C LYS A 69 2.86 5.66 -37.76
N SER A 70 3.18 5.17 -38.97
CA SER A 70 3.52 5.94 -40.19
C SER A 70 4.92 6.56 -40.33
N ASP A 71 5.57 6.12 -41.40
CA ASP A 71 6.49 6.86 -42.27
C ASP A 71 7.79 7.41 -41.67
N THR A 72 8.92 6.86 -42.15
CA THR A 72 9.71 7.54 -43.21
C THR A 72 10.96 6.74 -43.58
N LYS A 73 11.10 6.49 -44.88
CA LYS A 73 12.36 6.19 -45.56
C LYS A 73 13.36 7.33 -45.32
N THR A 74 14.61 7.04 -44.97
CA THR A 74 15.80 7.50 -45.75
C THR A 74 17.14 6.97 -45.21
N LYS A 75 17.91 6.38 -46.13
CA LYS A 75 19.37 6.46 -46.33
C LYS A 75 20.31 6.44 -45.11
N THR A 76 21.19 5.43 -45.09
CA THR A 76 22.64 5.69 -45.21
C THR A 76 23.39 4.46 -45.70
N LYS A 77 24.39 4.71 -46.55
CA LYS A 77 25.14 3.78 -47.40
C LYS A 77 26.62 4.05 -47.10
N THR A 78 27.38 3.03 -46.68
CA THR A 78 28.85 3.09 -46.57
C THR A 78 29.39 1.68 -46.80
N GLU A 79 29.82 1.40 -48.04
CA GLU A 79 31.22 1.09 -48.43
C GLU A 79 31.72 -0.31 -48.07
N ILE A 80 31.68 -1.23 -49.05
CA ILE A 80 32.76 -2.18 -49.30
C ILE A 80 32.92 -2.31 -50.83
N ASN A 81 34.07 -1.85 -51.33
CA ASN A 81 34.61 -2.22 -52.64
C ASN A 81 35.58 -3.38 -52.43
N ILE A 82 35.58 -4.39 -53.30
CA ILE A 82 36.76 -5.02 -53.94
C ILE A 82 36.34 -6.23 -54.81
N ILE A 83 36.59 -6.07 -56.12
CA ILE A 83 36.91 -7.05 -57.18
C ILE A 83 35.81 -8.06 -57.61
N GLN A 84 35.29 -7.90 -58.83
CA GLN A 84 35.67 -8.73 -59.99
C GLN A 84 35.14 -8.15 -61.32
N ASN A 85 36.06 -8.03 -62.27
CA ASN A 85 35.81 -7.82 -63.69
C ASN A 85 35.26 -9.11 -64.30
N GLU A 86 34.10 -9.06 -64.95
CA GLU A 86 33.90 -9.71 -66.26
C GLU A 86 32.64 -9.18 -66.95
N ASN A 87 32.85 -8.64 -68.15
CA ASN A 87 31.80 -8.22 -69.06
C ASN A 87 31.17 -9.46 -69.70
N GLN A 88 29.83 -9.56 -69.71
CA GLN A 88 29.01 -9.66 -70.93
C GLN A 88 27.52 -9.98 -70.60
N HIS A 89 26.61 -9.28 -71.30
CA HIS A 89 25.15 -9.46 -71.40
C HIS A 89 24.20 -8.95 -70.29
N PRO A 90 23.80 -7.65 -70.32
CA PRO A 90 22.88 -7.05 -69.34
C PRO A 90 21.38 -7.41 -69.51
N ASN A 91 21.02 -8.34 -70.42
CA ASN A 91 19.60 -8.69 -70.67
C ASN A 91 19.18 -10.06 -70.12
N ILE A 92 20.11 -10.93 -69.74
CA ILE A 92 19.78 -12.28 -69.23
C ILE A 92 19.58 -12.26 -67.70
N SER A 93 20.37 -11.47 -66.97
CA SER A 93 20.26 -11.38 -65.50
C SER A 93 18.90 -10.83 -65.03
N ARG A 94 18.29 -9.92 -65.81
CA ARG A 94 16.97 -9.34 -65.49
C ARG A 94 15.82 -10.33 -65.73
N LEU A 95 15.94 -11.18 -66.75
CA LEU A 95 15.00 -12.27 -67.01
C LEU A 95 15.15 -13.44 -66.02
N LEU A 96 16.36 -13.65 -65.48
CA LEU A 96 16.59 -14.64 -64.42
C LEU A 96 16.06 -14.15 -63.07
N GLU A 97 16.25 -12.88 -62.70
CA GLU A 97 15.63 -12.32 -61.47
C GLU A 97 14.09 -12.29 -61.54
N GLU A 98 13.51 -12.02 -62.71
CA GLU A 98 12.05 -12.04 -62.88
C GLU A 98 11.51 -13.47 -62.80
N LYS A 99 12.22 -14.46 -63.37
CA LYS A 99 11.87 -15.89 -63.23
C LYS A 99 12.13 -16.46 -61.84
N GLU A 100 13.17 -16.03 -61.13
CA GLU A 100 13.41 -16.42 -59.73
C GLU A 100 12.38 -15.76 -58.82
N SER A 101 11.95 -14.52 -59.10
CA SER A 101 10.84 -13.87 -58.39
C SER A 101 9.50 -14.57 -58.63
N GLU A 102 9.22 -15.03 -59.84
CA GLU A 102 8.00 -15.80 -60.15
C GLU A 102 8.06 -17.20 -59.55
N ALA A 103 9.19 -17.91 -59.68
CA ALA A 103 9.39 -19.22 -59.08
C ALA A 103 9.31 -19.15 -57.55
N SER A 104 9.91 -18.13 -56.92
CA SER A 104 9.86 -17.95 -55.46
C SER A 104 8.44 -17.64 -54.99
N ARG A 105 7.65 -16.83 -55.74
CA ARG A 105 6.22 -16.61 -55.46
C ARG A 105 5.37 -17.86 -55.66
N GLN A 106 5.69 -18.68 -56.67
CA GLN A 106 5.00 -19.95 -56.90
C GLN A 106 5.26 -20.92 -55.74
N THR A 107 6.52 -21.06 -55.29
CA THR A 107 6.85 -21.89 -54.12
C THR A 107 6.26 -21.34 -52.83
N GLU A 108 6.17 -20.02 -52.65
CA GLU A 108 5.53 -19.44 -51.46
C GLU A 108 4.01 -19.70 -51.46
N PHE A 109 3.36 -19.66 -52.63
CA PHE A 109 1.95 -19.98 -52.79
C PHE A 109 1.65 -21.49 -52.57
N ASP A 110 2.50 -22.37 -53.10
CA ASP A 110 2.36 -23.82 -52.90
C ASP A 110 2.63 -24.22 -51.45
N VAL A 111 3.55 -23.53 -50.75
CA VAL A 111 3.77 -23.69 -49.31
C VAL A 111 2.57 -23.18 -48.50
N LEU A 112 1.93 -22.08 -48.91
CA LEU A 112 0.75 -21.56 -48.22
C LEU A 112 -0.44 -22.52 -48.33
N LEU A 113 -0.65 -23.16 -49.48
CA LEU A 113 -1.72 -24.14 -49.66
C LEU A 113 -1.46 -25.46 -48.91
N SER A 114 -0.20 -25.86 -48.76
CA SER A 114 0.17 -27.13 -48.16
C SER A 114 0.06 -27.17 -46.63
N GLY A 115 -0.12 -26.01 -45.99
CA GLY A 115 -0.11 -25.86 -44.54
C GLY A 115 1.29 -25.99 -43.94
N ASP A 116 1.36 -25.94 -42.61
CA ASP A 116 2.61 -26.09 -41.86
C ASP A 116 3.26 -27.45 -42.14
N LEU A 117 4.59 -27.49 -42.31
CA LEU A 117 5.33 -28.73 -42.56
C LEU A 117 5.15 -29.78 -41.44
N SER A 118 4.85 -29.33 -40.21
CA SER A 118 4.61 -30.20 -39.05
C SER A 118 3.17 -30.73 -38.99
N CYS A 119 2.28 -30.23 -39.84
CA CYS A 119 0.88 -30.63 -39.95
C CYS A 119 0.35 -30.29 -41.35
N PRO A 120 0.79 -31.04 -42.38
CA PRO A 120 0.44 -30.75 -43.76
C PRO A 120 -1.07 -30.94 -43.99
N CYS A 121 -1.65 -30.02 -44.74
CA CYS A 121 -3.03 -30.11 -45.19
C CYS A 121 -3.20 -31.27 -46.17
N LEU A 122 -4.33 -31.96 -46.07
CA LEU A 122 -4.70 -32.99 -47.03
C LEU A 122 -5.03 -32.34 -48.37
N MET A 123 -4.23 -32.68 -49.40
CA MET A 123 -4.41 -32.18 -50.77
C MET A 123 -5.42 -33.01 -51.58
N ASN A 124 -5.80 -34.18 -51.06
CA ASN A 124 -6.80 -35.05 -51.68
C ASN A 124 -7.58 -35.76 -50.57
N ILE A 125 -8.91 -35.63 -50.60
CA ILE A 125 -9.82 -36.23 -49.63
C ILE A 125 -10.86 -36.99 -50.41
N ASP A 126 -11.18 -38.20 -49.94
CA ASP A 126 -12.27 -38.96 -50.52
C ASP A 126 -13.61 -38.33 -50.14
N THR A 127 -14.11 -37.49 -51.04
CA THR A 127 -15.33 -36.70 -50.85
C THR A 127 -16.59 -37.55 -50.81
N THR A 128 -16.53 -38.84 -51.13
CA THR A 128 -17.72 -39.72 -51.11
C THR A 128 -18.37 -39.83 -49.73
N TYR A 129 -17.67 -39.42 -48.68
CA TYR A 129 -18.12 -39.51 -47.29
C TYR A 129 -18.55 -38.18 -46.66
N LEU A 130 -18.36 -37.05 -47.35
CA LEU A 130 -18.73 -35.73 -46.84
C LEU A 130 -20.15 -35.37 -47.28
N ASP A 131 -21.12 -35.51 -46.37
CA ASP A 131 -22.44 -34.92 -46.56
C ASP A 131 -22.39 -33.41 -46.29
N LEU A 132 -22.17 -32.62 -47.34
CA LEU A 132 -22.14 -31.16 -47.27
C LEU A 132 -23.53 -30.52 -47.46
N SER A 133 -24.60 -31.31 -47.54
CA SER A 133 -25.95 -30.78 -47.81
C SER A 133 -26.42 -29.78 -46.75
N HIS A 134 -25.92 -29.92 -45.51
CA HIS A 134 -26.22 -29.04 -44.38
C HIS A 134 -25.53 -27.66 -44.43
N LEU A 135 -24.49 -27.49 -45.25
CA LEU A 135 -23.71 -26.24 -45.31
C LEU A 135 -24.20 -25.27 -46.39
N GLY A 136 -25.25 -25.65 -47.14
CA GLY A 136 -25.90 -24.82 -48.16
C GLY A 136 -25.54 -25.22 -49.61
N SER A 137 -26.30 -24.70 -50.58
CA SER A 137 -26.04 -24.93 -51.99
C SER A 137 -24.80 -24.16 -52.47
N GLY A 138 -24.03 -24.75 -53.40
CA GLY A 138 -22.86 -24.09 -54.00
C GLY A 138 -21.53 -24.36 -53.31
N ILE A 139 -21.42 -25.43 -52.52
CA ILE A 139 -20.13 -25.91 -52.02
C ILE A 139 -19.54 -26.88 -53.03
N ASN A 140 -18.32 -26.59 -53.47
CA ASN A 140 -17.57 -27.55 -54.26
C ASN A 140 -16.99 -28.61 -53.31
N VAL A 141 -17.64 -29.78 -53.26
CA VAL A 141 -17.27 -30.90 -52.40
C VAL A 141 -15.80 -31.28 -52.60
N THR A 142 -15.27 -31.17 -53.83
CA THR A 142 -13.90 -31.56 -54.17
C THR A 142 -12.83 -30.59 -53.70
N SER A 143 -13.17 -29.40 -53.19
CA SER A 143 -12.19 -28.42 -52.72
C SER A 143 -12.43 -27.97 -51.28
N TYR A 144 -13.58 -28.31 -50.69
CA TYR A 144 -13.93 -27.87 -49.35
C TYR A 144 -13.05 -28.56 -48.30
N GLY A 145 -12.36 -27.77 -47.48
CA GLY A 145 -11.38 -28.21 -46.50
C GLY A 145 -10.02 -28.61 -47.06
N ILE A 146 -9.78 -28.48 -48.38
CA ILE A 146 -8.49 -28.78 -49.02
C ILE A 146 -7.62 -27.52 -49.06
N GLY A 147 -6.44 -27.62 -48.46
CA GLY A 147 -5.49 -26.51 -48.32
C GLY A 147 -5.99 -25.38 -47.41
N CYS A 148 -5.08 -24.46 -47.08
CA CYS A 148 -5.39 -23.34 -46.18
C CYS A 148 -6.20 -22.26 -46.87
N LEU A 149 -7.53 -22.40 -46.84
CA LEU A 149 -8.48 -21.46 -47.44
C LEU A 149 -9.64 -21.16 -46.47
N ARG A 150 -10.38 -20.09 -46.76
CA ARG A 150 -11.58 -19.68 -46.02
C ARG A 150 -12.79 -20.49 -46.49
N HIS A 151 -12.81 -21.77 -46.15
CA HIS A 151 -13.80 -22.71 -46.68
C HIS A 151 -15.26 -22.35 -46.34
N ASP A 152 -15.46 -21.60 -45.25
CA ASP A 152 -16.77 -21.21 -44.75
C ASP A 152 -17.23 -19.81 -45.16
N GLU A 153 -16.43 -19.06 -45.91
CA GLU A 153 -16.79 -17.71 -46.39
C GLU A 153 -18.10 -17.76 -47.20
N GLU A 154 -18.99 -16.78 -46.97
CA GLU A 154 -20.32 -16.64 -47.61
C GLU A 154 -21.34 -17.77 -47.33
N ARG A 155 -21.14 -18.60 -46.30
CA ARG A 155 -22.06 -19.70 -45.97
C ARG A 155 -23.17 -19.31 -44.98
N THR A 156 -24.30 -20.01 -45.03
CA THR A 156 -25.42 -19.74 -44.10
C THR A 156 -25.05 -20.05 -42.65
N ILE A 157 -24.18 -21.03 -42.41
CA ILE A 157 -23.64 -21.35 -41.08
C ILE A 157 -22.79 -20.21 -40.49
N CYS A 158 -22.33 -19.31 -41.36
CA CYS A 158 -21.53 -18.16 -40.98
C CYS A 158 -22.34 -16.95 -40.56
N LEU A 159 -23.65 -16.96 -40.77
CA LEU A 159 -24.53 -15.90 -40.31
C LEU A 159 -25.04 -16.28 -38.92
N ASN A 160 -24.80 -15.41 -37.95
CA ASN A 160 -25.50 -15.44 -36.68
C ASN A 160 -27.00 -15.16 -36.88
N SER A 161 -27.80 -15.43 -35.85
CA SER A 161 -29.25 -15.16 -35.87
C SER A 161 -29.60 -13.68 -36.09
N ASP A 162 -28.66 -12.77 -35.80
CA ASP A 162 -28.77 -11.33 -36.04
C ASP A 162 -28.28 -10.90 -37.45
N GLY A 163 -27.83 -11.85 -38.27
CA GLY A 163 -27.27 -11.61 -39.60
C GLY A 163 -25.81 -11.14 -39.60
N SER A 164 -25.14 -11.05 -38.45
CA SER A 164 -23.71 -10.76 -38.38
C SER A 164 -22.88 -11.97 -38.80
N GLU A 165 -21.78 -11.74 -39.51
CA GLU A 165 -20.88 -12.81 -39.91
C GLU A 165 -20.02 -13.25 -38.72
N ASN A 166 -19.94 -14.57 -38.51
CA ASN A 166 -19.11 -15.19 -37.50
C ASN A 166 -17.62 -15.00 -37.82
N ILE A 167 -16.85 -14.55 -36.84
CA ILE A 167 -15.41 -14.23 -37.00
C ILE A 167 -14.59 -15.44 -37.48
N TRP A 168 -15.05 -16.67 -37.20
CA TRP A 168 -14.36 -17.90 -37.60
C TRP A 168 -14.50 -18.23 -39.09
N CYS A 169 -15.46 -17.63 -39.80
CA CYS A 169 -15.74 -17.94 -41.20
C CYS A 169 -14.67 -17.41 -42.17
N ASN A 170 -14.09 -16.27 -41.82
CA ASN A 170 -13.00 -15.65 -42.58
C ASN A 170 -11.62 -16.21 -42.21
N ARG A 171 -11.56 -17.31 -41.45
CA ARG A 171 -10.31 -17.94 -41.01
C ARG A 171 -9.98 -19.13 -41.89
N GLU A 172 -8.70 -19.21 -42.26
CA GLU A 172 -8.19 -20.32 -43.04
C GLU A 172 -8.02 -21.54 -42.16
N TRP A 173 -8.46 -22.68 -42.67
CA TRP A 173 -8.27 -23.99 -42.06
C TRP A 173 -8.19 -25.05 -43.15
N CYS A 174 -7.77 -26.25 -42.78
CA CYS A 174 -7.78 -27.39 -43.69
C CYS A 174 -8.01 -28.68 -42.92
N PHE A 175 -8.40 -29.73 -43.64
CA PHE A 175 -8.37 -31.09 -43.12
C PHE A 175 -6.93 -31.60 -43.04
N VAL A 176 -6.65 -32.35 -41.99
CA VAL A 176 -5.31 -32.84 -41.67
C VAL A 176 -5.37 -34.32 -41.30
N ASP A 177 -4.25 -35.00 -41.49
CA ASP A 177 -4.06 -36.36 -40.99
C ASP A 177 -3.62 -36.30 -39.51
N PRO A 178 -4.40 -36.84 -38.57
CA PRO A 178 -4.06 -36.81 -37.15
C PRO A 178 -2.74 -37.56 -36.83
N GLU A 179 -2.34 -38.55 -37.64
CA GLU A 179 -1.10 -39.30 -37.43
C GLU A 179 0.15 -38.51 -37.86
N ASN A 180 -0.02 -37.62 -38.85
CA ASN A 180 1.06 -36.80 -39.40
C ASN A 180 1.00 -35.33 -38.96
N CYS A 181 0.02 -34.95 -38.13
CA CYS A 181 -0.15 -33.60 -37.62
C CYS A 181 0.31 -33.47 -36.16
N GLN A 182 1.40 -32.72 -35.94
CA GLN A 182 1.90 -32.38 -34.60
C GLN A 182 1.22 -31.14 -34.00
N LEU A 183 0.48 -30.38 -34.82
CA LEU A 183 -0.24 -29.19 -34.38
C LEU A 183 -1.62 -29.54 -33.80
N HIS A 184 -2.24 -28.59 -33.11
CA HIS A 184 -3.57 -28.78 -32.56
C HIS A 184 -4.59 -29.02 -33.68
N HIS A 185 -5.30 -30.13 -33.58
CA HIS A 185 -6.35 -30.54 -34.51
C HIS A 185 -7.52 -31.10 -33.73
N ALA A 186 -8.72 -30.99 -34.31
CA ALA A 186 -9.95 -31.49 -33.71
C ALA A 186 -10.72 -32.33 -34.73
N ARG A 187 -11.47 -33.30 -34.24
CA ARG A 187 -12.37 -34.09 -35.08
C ARG A 187 -13.60 -33.25 -35.41
N SER A 188 -14.02 -33.23 -36.67
CA SER A 188 -15.27 -32.54 -37.03
C SER A 188 -16.48 -33.31 -36.49
N ASN A 189 -17.31 -32.61 -35.72
CA ASN A 189 -18.63 -33.10 -35.29
C ASN A 189 -19.72 -32.79 -36.32
N ILE A 190 -19.46 -31.89 -37.28
CA ILE A 190 -20.40 -31.50 -38.34
C ILE A 190 -20.49 -32.58 -39.43
N PHE A 191 -19.44 -33.38 -39.61
CA PHE A 191 -19.40 -34.49 -40.55
C PHE A 191 -19.55 -35.80 -39.76
N PRO A 192 -20.78 -36.16 -39.33
CA PRO A 192 -21.00 -37.37 -38.55
C PRO A 192 -20.61 -38.61 -39.34
N LYS A 193 -20.30 -39.67 -38.59
CA LYS A 193 -20.03 -41.00 -39.13
C LYS A 193 -21.20 -41.41 -40.03
N ASN A 194 -20.92 -41.81 -41.26
CA ASN A 194 -21.95 -42.43 -42.09
C ASN A 194 -22.23 -43.82 -41.50
N ASP A 195 -23.37 -44.00 -40.85
CA ASP A 195 -23.77 -45.24 -40.15
C ASP A 195 -23.78 -46.47 -41.05
N ASN A 196 -23.80 -46.29 -42.38
CA ASN A 196 -23.80 -47.37 -43.35
C ASN A 196 -22.41 -47.94 -43.67
N LEU A 197 -21.32 -47.33 -43.18
CA LEU A 197 -19.97 -47.87 -43.30
C LEU A 197 -19.53 -48.56 -42.01
N ILE A 198 -19.42 -49.89 -42.11
CA ILE A 198 -19.00 -50.79 -41.03
C ILE A 198 -17.50 -50.61 -40.69
N ASP A 199 -16.74 -49.91 -41.54
CA ASP A 199 -15.31 -49.72 -41.33
C ASP A 199 -14.98 -48.78 -40.17
N GLU A 200 -13.99 -49.21 -39.39
CA GLU A 200 -13.41 -48.52 -38.25
C GLU A 200 -12.85 -47.13 -38.60
N CYS A 201 -12.59 -46.88 -39.90
CA CYS A 201 -12.17 -45.60 -40.48
C CYS A 201 -13.30 -44.58 -40.72
N ALA A 202 -14.57 -44.90 -40.46
CA ALA A 202 -15.67 -43.93 -40.62
C ALA A 202 -15.71 -42.86 -39.49
N THR A 203 -14.56 -42.57 -38.88
CA THR A 203 -14.39 -41.41 -38.02
C THR A 203 -14.25 -40.16 -38.89
N GLY A 204 -15.23 -39.24 -38.83
CA GLY A 204 -15.21 -37.99 -39.61
C GLY A 204 -13.87 -37.25 -39.58
N PRO A 205 -13.57 -36.44 -40.61
CA PRO A 205 -12.24 -35.89 -40.83
C PRO A 205 -11.78 -34.96 -39.69
N TYR A 206 -10.46 -34.93 -39.47
CA TYR A 206 -9.82 -34.00 -38.56
C TYR A 206 -9.50 -32.71 -39.29
N TYR A 207 -9.71 -31.58 -38.63
CA TYR A 207 -9.38 -30.25 -39.14
C TYR A 207 -8.42 -29.54 -38.21
N SER A 208 -7.64 -28.61 -38.77
CA SER A 208 -6.75 -27.75 -38.00
C SER A 208 -6.73 -26.34 -38.57
N TYR A 209 -7.03 -25.37 -37.71
CA TYR A 209 -6.72 -23.96 -37.96
C TYR A 209 -5.22 -23.67 -37.75
N ALA A 210 -4.58 -24.41 -36.85
CA ALA A 210 -3.16 -24.23 -36.54
C ALA A 210 -2.24 -24.61 -37.71
N ALA A 211 -2.63 -25.62 -38.51
CA ALA A 211 -1.98 -25.95 -39.79
C ALA A 211 -1.90 -24.77 -40.75
N CYS A 212 -2.85 -23.83 -40.64
CA CYS A 212 -2.94 -22.61 -41.44
C CYS A 212 -2.60 -21.35 -40.65
N HIS A 213 -1.82 -21.50 -39.56
CA HIS A 213 -1.40 -20.41 -38.68
C HIS A 213 -2.53 -19.52 -38.15
N ASN A 214 -3.74 -20.07 -38.02
CA ASN A 214 -4.91 -19.40 -37.47
C ASN A 214 -5.33 -20.02 -36.12
N VAL A 215 -5.99 -19.21 -35.28
CA VAL A 215 -6.56 -19.66 -34.01
C VAL A 215 -7.93 -20.27 -34.27
N ASP A 216 -8.17 -21.47 -33.73
CA ASP A 216 -9.47 -22.13 -33.81
C ASP A 216 -10.53 -21.35 -33.01
N ARG A 217 -11.34 -20.58 -33.75
CA ARG A 217 -12.50 -19.85 -33.23
C ARG A 217 -13.80 -20.61 -33.46
N PHE A 218 -13.78 -21.63 -34.31
CA PHE A 218 -14.95 -22.43 -34.66
C PHE A 218 -15.31 -23.37 -33.50
N THR A 219 -14.33 -24.04 -32.88
CA THR A 219 -14.58 -24.89 -31.70
C THR A 219 -15.27 -24.12 -30.58
N ASN A 220 -14.93 -22.84 -30.36
CA ASN A 220 -15.62 -22.02 -29.36
C ASN A 220 -17.10 -21.81 -29.70
N ASN A 221 -17.44 -21.61 -30.98
CA ASN A 221 -18.82 -21.49 -31.42
C ASN A 221 -19.59 -22.81 -31.25
N VAL A 222 -18.97 -23.94 -31.61
CA VAL A 222 -19.56 -25.28 -31.39
C VAL A 222 -19.81 -25.53 -29.91
N ARG A 223 -18.84 -25.19 -29.05
CA ARG A 223 -18.99 -25.29 -27.59
C ARG A 223 -20.16 -24.44 -27.10
N ARG A 224 -20.31 -23.20 -27.59
CA ARG A 224 -21.44 -22.32 -27.27
C ARG A 224 -22.77 -22.96 -27.67
N MET A 225 -22.88 -23.45 -28.91
CA MET A 225 -24.09 -24.15 -29.38
C MET A 225 -24.40 -25.40 -28.55
N ALA A 226 -23.38 -26.10 -28.05
CA ALA A 226 -23.57 -27.27 -27.19
C ALA A 226 -24.18 -26.92 -25.81
N LEU A 227 -24.09 -25.66 -25.38
CA LEU A 227 -24.75 -25.18 -24.16
C LEU A 227 -26.24 -24.92 -24.38
N GLU A 228 -26.64 -24.52 -25.59
CA GLU A 228 -28.00 -24.05 -25.86
C GLU A 228 -29.06 -25.13 -25.56
N GLY A 229 -30.08 -24.76 -24.79
CA GLY A 229 -31.16 -25.65 -24.37
C GLY A 229 -30.78 -26.70 -23.31
N GLN A 230 -29.51 -26.78 -22.91
CA GLN A 230 -29.09 -27.70 -21.85
C GLN A 230 -29.62 -27.26 -20.49
N THR A 231 -29.84 -28.22 -19.60
CA THR A 231 -30.17 -27.94 -18.19
C THR A 231 -29.06 -28.46 -17.31
N TYR A 232 -28.38 -27.55 -16.62
CA TYR A 232 -27.27 -27.88 -15.73
C TYR A 232 -27.73 -27.96 -14.27
N ARG A 233 -27.33 -29.04 -13.59
CA ARG A 233 -27.53 -29.28 -12.16
C ARG A 233 -26.49 -28.52 -11.38
N VAL A 234 -26.92 -27.49 -10.66
CA VAL A 234 -26.02 -26.56 -9.99
C VAL A 234 -26.16 -26.65 -8.47
N GLY A 235 -25.03 -26.83 -7.77
CA GLY A 235 -24.98 -26.74 -6.32
C GLY A 235 -24.74 -25.30 -5.86
N MET A 236 -25.63 -24.75 -5.04
CA MET A 236 -25.51 -23.39 -4.50
C MET A 236 -25.06 -23.41 -3.03
N ASN A 237 -24.00 -22.69 -2.68
CA ASN A 237 -23.49 -22.64 -1.30
C ASN A 237 -23.66 -21.25 -0.71
N HIS A 238 -24.17 -21.14 0.51
CA HIS A 238 -24.23 -19.87 1.23
C HIS A 238 -22.82 -19.47 1.71
N ASN A 239 -22.37 -18.29 1.33
CA ASN A 239 -21.14 -17.68 1.80
C ASN A 239 -21.29 -17.16 3.23
N SER A 240 -20.27 -17.43 4.04
CA SER A 240 -20.19 -16.94 5.43
C SER A 240 -19.45 -15.61 5.58
N GLY A 241 -18.89 -15.06 4.51
CA GLY A 241 -18.12 -13.81 4.54
C GLY A 241 -17.91 -13.21 3.15
N GLY A 242 -17.19 -12.08 3.11
CA GLY A 242 -16.99 -11.24 1.93
C GLY A 242 -18.31 -10.65 1.43
N TRP A 243 -18.23 -9.87 0.35
CA TRP A 243 -19.41 -9.39 -0.38
C TRP A 243 -19.47 -9.95 -1.81
N ALA A 244 -18.40 -10.58 -2.31
CA ALA A 244 -18.34 -11.20 -3.64
C ALA A 244 -18.98 -12.60 -3.72
N GLY A 245 -19.52 -13.10 -2.60
CA GLY A 245 -20.08 -14.43 -2.46
C GLY A 245 -21.46 -14.66 -3.05
N SER A 246 -22.01 -15.84 -2.74
CA SER A 246 -23.40 -16.22 -2.99
C SER A 246 -24.17 -16.35 -1.67
N TYR A 247 -25.31 -15.69 -1.57
CA TYR A 247 -26.09 -15.58 -0.33
C TYR A 247 -27.53 -16.04 -0.59
N SER A 248 -27.90 -17.16 0.02
CA SER A 248 -29.30 -17.57 0.16
C SER A 248 -30.04 -16.70 1.18
N GLU A 249 -31.26 -16.25 0.83
CA GLU A 249 -32.17 -15.56 1.77
C GLU A 249 -32.48 -16.40 3.02
N ASP A 250 -32.59 -17.72 2.86
CA ASP A 250 -32.88 -18.66 3.94
C ASP A 250 -31.63 -19.07 4.74
N LYS A 251 -30.43 -18.60 4.34
CA LYS A 251 -29.11 -19.01 4.89
C LYS A 251 -28.86 -20.52 4.85
N LYS A 252 -29.47 -21.21 3.88
CA LYS A 252 -29.30 -22.66 3.68
C LYS A 252 -28.46 -22.95 2.46
N HIS A 253 -27.66 -24.01 2.54
CA HIS A 253 -26.94 -24.54 1.39
C HIS A 253 -27.88 -25.42 0.55
N TYR A 254 -27.74 -25.36 -0.76
CA TYR A 254 -28.39 -26.26 -1.73
C TYR A 254 -29.93 -26.23 -1.80
N GLU A 255 -30.57 -25.35 -1.06
CA GLU A 255 -32.03 -25.27 -0.98
C GLU A 255 -32.57 -24.03 -1.68
N GLY A 256 -33.79 -24.17 -2.23
CA GLY A 256 -34.56 -23.08 -2.81
C GLY A 256 -34.33 -22.85 -4.31
N PRO A 257 -35.27 -22.15 -4.98
CA PRO A 257 -35.10 -21.75 -6.37
C PRO A 257 -33.97 -20.73 -6.50
N ILE A 258 -33.41 -20.61 -7.70
CA ILE A 258 -32.30 -19.68 -7.98
C ILE A 258 -32.65 -18.21 -7.65
N SER A 259 -33.92 -17.84 -7.66
CA SER A 259 -34.41 -16.50 -7.30
C SER A 259 -34.23 -16.12 -5.83
N LYS A 260 -34.00 -17.11 -4.94
CA LYS A 260 -33.68 -16.88 -3.52
C LYS A 260 -32.19 -16.65 -3.26
N TRP A 261 -31.36 -16.71 -4.30
CA TRP A 261 -29.93 -16.55 -4.22
C TRP A 261 -29.53 -15.20 -4.78
N LYS A 262 -28.64 -14.50 -4.07
CA LYS A 262 -28.12 -13.17 -4.45
C LYS A 262 -26.60 -13.13 -4.27
N GLY A 263 -25.94 -12.13 -4.82
CA GLY A 263 -24.52 -11.87 -4.69
C GLY A 263 -23.76 -12.17 -5.98
N PRO A 264 -22.69 -11.42 -6.28
CA PRO A 264 -22.28 -11.13 -7.66
C PRO A 264 -21.88 -12.37 -8.45
N THR A 265 -21.45 -13.43 -7.77
CA THR A 265 -21.17 -14.73 -8.39
C THR A 265 -22.45 -15.41 -8.92
N VAL A 266 -23.57 -15.29 -8.21
CA VAL A 266 -24.90 -15.80 -8.61
C VAL A 266 -25.44 -14.98 -9.78
N GLU A 267 -25.45 -13.65 -9.68
CA GLU A 267 -25.96 -12.80 -10.76
C GLU A 267 -25.12 -12.98 -12.04
N TYR A 268 -23.80 -13.08 -11.91
CA TYR A 268 -22.92 -13.41 -13.02
C TYR A 268 -23.31 -14.73 -13.69
N VAL A 269 -23.49 -15.81 -12.93
CA VAL A 269 -23.87 -17.12 -13.49
C VAL A 269 -25.26 -17.07 -14.13
N GLN A 270 -26.21 -16.34 -13.57
CA GLN A 270 -27.53 -16.14 -14.15
C GLN A 270 -27.44 -15.40 -15.49
N GLU A 271 -26.67 -14.32 -15.55
CA GLU A 271 -26.50 -13.55 -16.79
C GLU A 271 -25.77 -14.37 -17.86
N VAL A 272 -24.76 -15.16 -17.47
CA VAL A 272 -24.10 -16.13 -18.37
C VAL A 272 -25.11 -17.16 -18.87
N ALA A 273 -25.98 -17.71 -18.03
CA ALA A 273 -27.00 -18.68 -18.44
C ALA A 273 -27.99 -18.11 -19.46
N ILE A 274 -28.44 -16.86 -19.24
CA ILE A 274 -29.32 -16.15 -20.18
C ILE A 274 -28.62 -15.96 -21.53
N ARG A 275 -27.35 -15.51 -21.52
CA ARG A 275 -26.57 -15.28 -22.75
C ARG A 275 -26.21 -16.57 -23.49
N GLY A 276 -25.98 -17.66 -22.76
CA GLY A 276 -25.70 -18.98 -23.30
C GLY A 276 -26.95 -19.79 -23.65
N ASN A 277 -28.14 -19.24 -23.42
CA ASN A 277 -29.44 -19.88 -23.63
C ASN A 277 -29.52 -21.28 -22.98
N PHE A 278 -29.01 -21.42 -21.76
CA PHE A 278 -29.07 -22.66 -20.99
C PHE A 278 -29.81 -22.47 -19.68
N ASN A 279 -30.40 -23.55 -19.17
CA ASN A 279 -31.19 -23.55 -17.94
C ASN A 279 -30.34 -24.00 -16.75
N ILE A 280 -30.57 -23.39 -15.59
CA ILE A 280 -29.95 -23.78 -14.33
C ILE A 280 -30.99 -24.43 -13.42
N GLN A 281 -30.70 -25.65 -12.98
CA GLN A 281 -31.50 -26.37 -11.99
C GLN A 281 -30.72 -26.51 -10.68
N VAL A 282 -31.13 -25.76 -9.65
CA VAL A 282 -30.52 -25.88 -8.32
C VAL A 282 -30.81 -27.28 -7.78
N THR A 283 -29.75 -28.07 -7.55
CA THR A 283 -29.83 -29.48 -7.17
C THR A 283 -28.96 -29.73 -5.94
N PRO A 284 -29.49 -30.33 -4.86
CA PRO A 284 -28.68 -30.69 -3.72
C PRO A 284 -27.83 -31.94 -3.98
N PRO A 285 -26.59 -31.99 -3.46
CA PRO A 285 -25.78 -33.20 -3.51
C PRO A 285 -26.44 -34.30 -2.65
N PRO A 286 -26.40 -35.57 -3.07
CA PRO A 286 -26.96 -36.67 -2.28
C PRO A 286 -26.35 -36.80 -0.87
N ASP A 287 -27.18 -37.02 0.14
CA ASP A 287 -26.76 -37.05 1.56
C ASP A 287 -25.67 -38.10 1.87
N PHE A 288 -25.68 -39.23 1.17
CA PHE A 288 -24.69 -40.30 1.37
C PHE A 288 -23.26 -39.86 0.99
N LEU A 289 -23.10 -38.76 0.24
CA LEU A 289 -21.79 -38.19 -0.09
C LEU A 289 -21.16 -37.40 1.05
N ILE A 290 -21.93 -36.99 2.07
CA ILE A 290 -21.44 -36.17 3.18
C ILE A 290 -20.26 -36.84 3.90
N GLU A 291 -20.43 -38.10 4.31
CA GLU A 291 -19.39 -38.83 5.03
C GLU A 291 -18.19 -39.18 4.12
N ARG A 292 -18.44 -39.44 2.83
CA ARG A 292 -17.37 -39.71 1.85
C ARG A 292 -16.52 -38.48 1.57
N SER A 293 -17.16 -37.34 1.36
CA SER A 293 -16.49 -36.05 1.21
C SER A 293 -15.67 -35.71 2.45
N LYS A 294 -16.23 -35.93 3.65
CA LYS A 294 -15.53 -35.69 4.90
C LYS A 294 -14.30 -36.57 5.05
N ALA A 295 -14.37 -37.84 4.63
CA ALA A 295 -13.23 -38.74 4.63
C ALA A 295 -12.15 -38.32 3.62
N PHE A 296 -12.55 -37.86 2.42
CA PHE A 296 -11.62 -37.43 1.37
C PHE A 296 -10.89 -36.12 1.71
N PHE A 297 -11.64 -35.06 2.03
CA PHE A 297 -11.08 -33.73 2.31
C PHE A 297 -10.62 -33.54 3.76
N LYS A 298 -10.94 -34.48 4.66
CA LYS A 298 -10.76 -34.33 6.12
C LYS A 298 -11.45 -33.08 6.69
N SER A 299 -12.50 -32.60 6.03
CA SER A 299 -13.28 -31.42 6.43
C SER A 299 -14.77 -31.69 6.25
N SER A 300 -15.59 -31.19 7.18
CA SER A 300 -17.05 -31.24 7.08
C SER A 300 -17.64 -30.04 6.34
N SER A 301 -16.81 -29.28 5.60
CA SER A 301 -17.27 -28.11 4.88
C SER A 301 -18.28 -28.49 3.80
N LYS A 302 -19.37 -27.72 3.71
CA LYS A 302 -20.31 -27.85 2.60
C LYS A 302 -19.63 -27.52 1.26
N PHE A 303 -18.63 -26.65 1.22
CA PHE A 303 -17.89 -26.34 0.01
C PHE A 303 -17.11 -27.58 -0.52
N ASP A 304 -16.52 -28.35 0.39
CA ASP A 304 -15.80 -29.57 0.03
C ASP A 304 -16.77 -30.65 -0.48
N LEU A 305 -17.96 -30.75 0.13
CA LEU A 305 -19.04 -31.62 -0.34
C LEU A 305 -19.48 -31.27 -1.78
N CYS A 306 -19.61 -29.99 -2.11
CA CYS A 306 -20.01 -29.58 -3.46
C CYS A 306 -18.93 -29.94 -4.48
N SER A 307 -17.66 -29.63 -4.16
CA SER A 307 -16.51 -29.97 -5.01
C SER A 307 -16.42 -31.49 -5.23
N PHE A 308 -16.67 -32.28 -4.18
CA PHE A 308 -16.74 -33.74 -4.27
C PHE A 308 -17.89 -34.22 -5.15
N ALA A 309 -19.09 -33.66 -5.00
CA ALA A 309 -20.26 -34.05 -5.79
C ALA A 309 -20.08 -33.72 -7.27
N VAL A 310 -19.41 -32.61 -7.60
CA VAL A 310 -19.04 -32.23 -8.97
C VAL A 310 -18.03 -33.22 -9.55
N SER A 311 -16.98 -33.59 -8.79
CA SER A 311 -15.99 -34.59 -9.27
C SER A 311 -16.60 -35.95 -9.64
N LEU A 312 -17.74 -36.30 -9.04
CA LEU A 312 -18.46 -37.54 -9.27
C LEU A 312 -19.59 -37.41 -10.31
N GLY A 313 -19.83 -36.22 -10.88
CA GLY A 313 -20.88 -35.97 -11.87
C GLY A 313 -22.31 -35.97 -11.30
N TYR A 314 -22.48 -35.81 -9.99
CA TYR A 314 -23.82 -35.59 -9.39
C TYR A 314 -24.33 -34.17 -9.60
N LEU A 315 -23.40 -33.23 -9.72
CA LEU A 315 -23.63 -31.83 -10.06
C LEU A 315 -22.72 -31.48 -11.23
N ASP A 316 -23.18 -30.57 -12.09
CA ASP A 316 -22.42 -30.15 -13.27
C ASP A 316 -21.44 -29.04 -12.90
N PHE A 317 -21.82 -28.14 -11.99
CA PHE A 317 -20.91 -27.21 -11.32
C PHE A 317 -21.52 -26.70 -10.02
N CYS A 318 -20.70 -26.06 -9.19
CA CYS A 318 -21.19 -25.35 -8.01
C CYS A 318 -21.06 -23.84 -8.17
N VAL A 319 -21.85 -23.06 -7.46
CA VAL A 319 -21.82 -21.58 -7.53
C VAL A 319 -21.68 -21.05 -6.12
N SER A 320 -20.53 -20.46 -5.86
CA SER A 320 -20.15 -19.73 -4.65
C SER A 320 -18.72 -19.20 -4.80
N HIS A 321 -18.20 -18.52 -3.78
CA HIS A 321 -16.83 -18.01 -3.76
C HIS A 321 -15.88 -19.07 -3.17
N TYR A 322 -15.55 -20.11 -3.95
CA TYR A 322 -14.67 -21.17 -3.46
C TYR A 322 -13.23 -20.70 -3.49
N THR A 323 -12.56 -20.75 -2.34
CA THR A 323 -11.10 -20.72 -2.31
C THR A 323 -10.56 -21.91 -3.08
N VAL A 324 -9.72 -21.63 -4.07
CA VAL A 324 -9.04 -22.61 -4.90
C VAL A 324 -7.89 -23.19 -4.10
N THR A 325 -8.00 -24.46 -3.69
CA THR A 325 -6.97 -25.19 -2.94
C THR A 325 -6.46 -26.35 -3.77
N ASP A 326 -5.22 -26.80 -3.52
CA ASP A 326 -4.61 -27.93 -4.24
C ASP A 326 -5.47 -29.19 -4.14
N THR A 327 -6.03 -29.45 -2.95
CA THR A 327 -6.94 -30.58 -2.72
C THR A 327 -8.21 -30.52 -3.57
N ARG A 328 -8.76 -29.32 -3.81
CA ARG A 328 -9.98 -29.15 -4.61
C ARG A 328 -9.69 -29.20 -6.11
N ILE A 329 -8.62 -28.55 -6.57
CA ILE A 329 -8.18 -28.61 -7.97
C ILE A 329 -7.82 -30.05 -8.36
N SER A 330 -7.22 -30.81 -7.45
CA SER A 330 -6.88 -32.22 -7.72
C SER A 330 -8.11 -33.12 -7.88
N ALA A 331 -9.28 -32.69 -7.38
CA ALA A 331 -10.51 -33.48 -7.42
C ALA A 331 -11.37 -33.18 -8.64
N THR A 332 -11.34 -31.94 -9.16
CA THR A 332 -12.24 -31.50 -10.24
C THR A 332 -11.68 -30.26 -10.93
N ASP A 333 -12.11 -30.01 -12.17
CA ASP A 333 -11.78 -28.77 -12.87
C ASP A 333 -12.34 -27.55 -12.13
N PHE A 334 -11.62 -26.43 -12.20
CA PHE A 334 -12.02 -25.17 -11.58
C PHE A 334 -12.08 -24.05 -12.61
N PHE A 335 -13.15 -23.27 -12.54
CA PHE A 335 -13.20 -21.97 -13.19
C PHE A 335 -12.77 -20.89 -12.20
N VAL A 336 -11.65 -20.21 -12.48
CA VAL A 336 -11.11 -19.15 -11.62
C VAL A 336 -11.78 -17.81 -11.95
N LEU A 337 -12.57 -17.32 -11.00
CA LEU A 337 -13.27 -16.04 -11.08
C LEU A 337 -12.32 -14.86 -10.84
N ASP A 338 -11.53 -14.90 -9.77
CA ASP A 338 -10.64 -13.79 -9.41
C ASP A 338 -9.49 -14.28 -8.52
N SER A 339 -8.58 -13.37 -8.17
CA SER A 339 -7.55 -13.56 -7.16
C SER A 339 -7.72 -12.51 -6.07
N ILE A 340 -8.04 -12.96 -4.85
CA ILE A 340 -8.27 -12.06 -3.73
C ILE A 340 -6.95 -11.76 -3.03
N PRO A 341 -6.55 -10.49 -2.91
CA PRO A 341 -5.38 -10.12 -2.12
C PRO A 341 -5.62 -10.34 -0.62
N LEU A 342 -4.65 -10.95 0.04
CA LEU A 342 -4.61 -11.10 1.50
C LEU A 342 -3.79 -9.96 2.08
N TYR A 343 -4.35 -9.22 3.04
CA TYR A 343 -3.68 -8.10 3.67
C TYR A 343 -3.33 -8.39 5.13
N LEU A 344 -2.30 -7.70 5.63
CA LEU A 344 -2.06 -7.58 7.05
C LEU A 344 -3.03 -6.53 7.61
N ILE A 345 -3.97 -6.95 8.43
CA ILE A 345 -4.95 -6.07 9.06
C ILE A 345 -4.51 -5.83 10.50
N MET A 346 -4.40 -4.57 10.88
CA MET A 346 -4.00 -4.18 12.22
C MET A 346 -5.08 -3.30 12.85
N ASP A 347 -5.23 -3.41 14.16
CA ASP A 347 -5.99 -2.41 14.90
C ASP A 347 -5.19 -1.10 14.90
N GLN A 348 -5.85 0.00 14.54
CA GLN A 348 -5.26 1.32 14.63
C GLN A 348 -5.15 1.66 16.11
N GLU A 349 -4.01 1.30 16.69
CA GLU A 349 -3.79 1.50 18.12
C GLU A 349 -4.03 2.96 18.51
N ASP A 350 -4.83 3.11 19.56
CA ASP A 350 -4.74 4.24 20.45
C ASP A 350 -3.45 4.18 21.26
N LYS A 351 -2.31 4.35 20.57
CA LYS A 351 -1.00 4.54 21.19
C LYS A 351 -1.19 5.44 22.40
N SER A 352 -0.70 5.00 23.55
CA SER A 352 -0.83 5.73 24.80
C SER A 352 -0.55 7.22 24.57
N SER A 353 -1.37 8.08 25.17
CA SER A 353 -1.27 9.55 24.99
C SER A 353 0.17 10.06 25.13
N TRP A 354 0.99 9.44 25.99
CA TRP A 354 2.39 9.79 26.19
C TRP A 354 3.32 9.38 25.03
N SER A 355 3.23 8.16 24.51
CA SER A 355 4.09 7.75 23.38
C SER A 355 3.75 8.55 22.13
N ARG A 356 2.45 8.82 21.88
CA ARG A 356 2.01 9.77 20.86
C ARG A 356 2.65 11.13 21.06
N PHE A 357 2.57 11.67 22.27
CA PHE A 357 3.14 12.98 22.58
C PHE A 357 4.66 13.04 22.34
N VAL A 358 5.41 12.03 22.76
CA VAL A 358 6.87 11.97 22.53
C VAL A 358 7.18 11.82 21.03
N ASP A 359 6.45 10.97 20.32
CA ASP A 359 6.57 10.82 18.86
C ASP A 359 6.32 12.16 18.16
N GLN A 360 5.28 12.91 18.58
CA GLN A 360 4.97 14.24 18.04
C GLN A 360 6.06 15.29 18.37
N ILE A 361 6.65 15.24 19.57
CA ILE A 361 7.78 16.13 19.90
C ILE A 361 9.00 15.84 19.02
N THR A 362 9.32 14.56 18.84
CA THR A 362 10.49 14.15 18.05
C THR A 362 10.30 14.34 16.55
N LEU A 363 9.04 14.45 16.09
CA LEU A 363 8.68 14.66 14.69
C LEU A 363 9.36 15.88 14.08
N VAL A 364 9.49 16.97 14.84
CA VAL A 364 10.15 18.21 14.39
C VAL A 364 11.64 17.98 14.06
N PHE A 365 12.27 16.98 14.65
CA PHE A 365 13.68 16.67 14.43
C PHE A 365 13.93 15.60 13.38
N ARG A 366 12.91 14.81 13.01
CA ARG A 366 13.02 13.73 12.01
C ARG A 366 13.42 14.16 10.59
N PRO A 367 13.18 15.39 10.09
CA PRO A 367 13.58 15.77 8.74
C PRO A 367 15.09 15.62 8.44
N PHE A 368 15.91 15.60 9.49
CA PHE A 368 17.34 15.34 9.41
C PHE A 368 17.73 14.26 10.41
N ASP A 369 18.66 13.39 9.99
CA ASP A 369 19.25 12.43 10.90
C ASP A 369 19.96 13.11 12.07
N ARG A 370 20.02 12.40 13.21
CA ARG A 370 20.76 12.87 14.39
C ARG A 370 22.21 13.22 14.05
N SER A 371 22.83 12.49 13.13
CA SER A 371 24.19 12.76 12.63
C SER A 371 24.29 14.12 11.94
N VAL A 372 23.31 14.49 11.10
CA VAL A 372 23.25 15.77 10.40
C VAL A 372 23.06 16.92 11.40
N TRP A 373 22.17 16.76 12.39
CA TRP A 373 22.02 17.74 13.47
C TRP A 373 23.31 17.96 14.26
N LEU A 374 24.01 16.88 14.63
CA LEU A 374 25.29 16.96 15.33
C LEU A 374 26.36 17.63 14.46
N LEU A 375 26.42 17.28 13.17
CA LEU A 375 27.33 17.91 12.21
C LEU A 375 27.07 19.42 12.10
N MET A 376 25.81 19.83 12.01
CA MET A 376 25.45 21.25 11.94
C MET A 376 25.86 22.01 13.20
N ILE A 377 25.50 21.49 14.38
CA ILE A 377 25.70 22.17 15.67
C ILE A 377 27.18 22.21 16.07
N PHE A 378 27.90 21.09 15.91
CA PHE A 378 29.26 20.97 16.44
C PHE A 378 30.35 21.30 15.42
N PHE A 379 30.05 21.22 14.12
CA PHE A 379 31.05 21.44 13.08
C PHE A 379 30.73 22.64 12.19
N VAL A 380 29.56 22.67 11.57
CA VAL A 380 29.23 23.70 10.57
C VAL A 380 29.12 25.07 11.22
N PHE A 381 28.27 25.26 12.24
CA PHE A 381 28.09 26.59 12.85
C PHE A 381 29.36 27.13 13.52
N PRO A 382 30.14 26.34 14.28
CA PRO A 382 31.39 26.82 14.85
C PRO A 382 32.43 27.16 13.79
N THR A 383 32.55 26.36 12.73
CA THR A 383 33.50 26.63 11.63
C THR A 383 33.14 27.91 10.90
N LEU A 384 31.87 28.09 10.56
CA LEU A 384 31.37 29.32 9.94
C LEU A 384 31.57 30.53 10.86
N GLY A 385 31.43 30.36 12.18
CA GLY A 385 31.68 31.40 13.18
C GLY A 385 33.15 31.79 13.27
N ILE A 386 34.05 30.81 13.24
CA ILE A 386 35.49 31.05 13.21
C ILE A 386 35.88 31.80 11.92
N LEU A 387 35.35 31.38 10.77
CA LEU A 387 35.59 32.04 9.48
C LEU A 387 35.05 33.48 9.47
N PHE A 388 33.86 33.70 10.04
CA PHE A 388 33.29 35.03 10.14
C PHE A 388 34.12 35.96 11.03
N VAL A 389 34.57 35.47 12.18
CA VAL A 389 35.53 36.22 13.02
C VAL A 389 36.80 36.50 12.24
N PHE A 390 37.34 35.54 11.48
CA PHE A 390 38.55 35.75 10.69
C PHE A 390 38.42 36.89 9.68
N HIS A 391 37.29 36.99 8.97
CA HIS A 391 37.06 38.06 8.00
C HIS A 391 36.79 39.43 8.63
N GLU A 392 36.03 39.50 9.73
CA GLU A 392 35.66 40.78 10.34
C GLU A 392 36.57 41.20 11.50
N TYR A 393 37.62 40.43 11.85
CA TYR A 393 38.46 40.74 13.00
C TYR A 393 39.15 42.10 12.88
N GLY A 394 38.87 43.00 13.82
CA GLY A 394 39.43 44.36 13.84
C GLY A 394 38.57 45.42 13.15
N GLN A 395 37.45 45.04 12.56
CA GLN A 395 36.44 45.98 12.07
C GLN A 395 35.57 46.53 13.21
N PRO A 396 34.81 47.62 13.01
CA PRO A 396 33.99 48.23 14.06
C PRO A 396 33.04 47.24 14.75
N SER A 397 32.44 46.31 13.99
CA SER A 397 31.55 45.25 14.50
C SER A 397 32.28 44.23 15.40
N TYR A 398 33.59 44.05 15.22
CA TYR A 398 34.47 43.13 15.96
C TYR A 398 35.77 43.83 16.40
N SER A 399 35.62 44.98 17.07
CA SER A 399 36.76 45.78 17.53
C SER A 399 37.65 44.99 18.50
N ARG A 400 38.97 45.14 18.36
CA ARG A 400 39.97 44.51 19.25
C ARG A 400 39.89 45.03 20.70
N SER A 401 39.35 46.23 20.89
CA SER A 401 39.22 46.85 22.20
C SER A 401 37.86 47.53 22.36
N GLU A 402 37.27 47.35 23.54
CA GLU A 402 36.10 48.11 23.98
C GLU A 402 36.59 49.38 24.67
N GLU A 403 36.11 50.54 24.26
CA GLU A 403 36.35 51.80 24.97
C GLU A 403 35.38 51.85 26.15
N ILE A 404 35.91 51.66 27.36
CA ILE A 404 35.14 51.77 28.58
C ILE A 404 35.34 53.19 29.08
N VAL A 405 34.25 53.97 29.11
CA VAL A 405 34.22 55.26 29.76
C VAL A 405 33.93 55.03 31.24
N THR A 406 34.94 55.19 32.09
CA THR A 406 34.76 55.22 33.53
C THR A 406 34.61 56.66 33.97
N ILE A 407 33.46 57.00 34.54
CA ILE A 407 33.24 58.29 35.19
C ILE A 407 33.81 58.15 36.61
N ASP A 408 34.79 58.96 36.94
CA ASP A 408 35.35 59.01 38.30
C ASP A 408 34.38 59.70 39.28
N GLU A 409 34.73 59.75 40.57
CA GLU A 409 33.90 60.40 41.60
C GLU A 409 33.73 61.93 41.39
N GLN A 410 34.57 62.53 40.53
CA GLN A 410 34.57 63.96 40.20
C GLN A 410 33.79 64.27 38.92
N GLY A 411 33.24 63.25 38.25
CA GLY A 411 32.52 63.40 37.00
C GLY A 411 33.40 63.48 35.75
N GLN A 412 34.71 63.27 35.84
CA GLN A 412 35.59 63.23 34.67
C GLN A 412 35.48 61.87 33.95
N GLU A 413 35.34 61.92 32.63
CA GLU A 413 35.29 60.75 31.76
C GLU A 413 36.70 60.24 31.45
N GLU A 414 37.15 59.18 32.12
CA GLU A 414 38.38 58.47 31.76
C GLU A 414 38.09 57.38 30.72
N LYS A 415 38.65 57.51 29.52
CA LYS A 415 38.50 56.56 28.42
C LYS A 415 39.58 55.47 28.50
N SER A 416 39.23 54.31 29.05
CA SER A 416 40.14 53.16 29.10
C SER A 416 39.82 52.14 28.01
N ARG A 417 40.80 51.81 27.16
CA ARG A 417 40.66 50.76 26.13
C ARG A 417 40.99 49.40 26.72
N ARG A 418 39.98 48.54 26.88
CA ARG A 418 40.19 47.16 27.34
C ARG A 418 40.20 46.21 26.15
N ARG A 419 41.26 45.39 26.02
CA ARG A 419 41.31 44.34 24.99
C ARG A 419 40.23 43.29 25.27
N ILE A 420 39.41 43.01 24.26
CA ILE A 420 38.39 41.98 24.34
C ILE A 420 39.07 40.63 24.05
N PRO A 421 38.88 39.61 24.89
CA PRO A 421 39.44 38.29 24.61
C PRO A 421 38.80 37.68 23.35
N LEU A 422 39.60 37.01 22.53
CA LEU A 422 39.15 36.37 21.27
C LEU A 422 37.96 35.41 21.50
N SER A 423 37.93 34.72 22.64
CA SER A 423 36.82 33.82 23.00
C SER A 423 35.46 34.53 23.03
N ARG A 424 35.40 35.81 23.43
CA ARG A 424 34.16 36.60 23.44
C ARG A 424 33.70 36.92 22.02
N HIS A 425 34.62 37.15 21.08
CA HIS A 425 34.30 37.34 19.66
C HIS A 425 33.82 36.05 19.01
N LEU A 426 34.47 34.92 19.31
CA LEU A 426 34.05 33.60 18.82
C LEU A 426 32.65 33.23 19.31
N VAL A 427 32.39 33.36 20.61
CA VAL A 427 31.05 33.08 21.18
C VAL A 427 30.00 34.01 20.56
N ARG A 428 30.30 35.30 20.40
CA ARG A 428 29.39 36.26 19.76
C ARG A 428 29.10 35.90 18.31
N SER A 429 30.11 35.48 17.55
CA SER A 429 29.94 35.12 16.14
C SER A 429 29.20 33.80 15.98
N CYS A 430 29.53 32.75 16.74
CA CYS A 430 28.78 31.49 16.72
C CYS A 430 27.32 31.72 17.11
N TYR A 431 27.06 32.54 18.14
CA TYR A 431 25.69 32.91 18.52
C TYR A 431 24.97 33.68 17.41
N SER A 432 25.64 34.62 16.76
CA SER A 432 25.05 35.37 15.64
C SER A 432 24.69 34.45 14.48
N ILE A 433 25.52 33.47 14.15
CA ILE A 433 25.26 32.50 13.07
C ILE A 433 24.07 31.62 13.42
N VAL A 434 24.04 31.07 14.64
CA VAL A 434 22.89 30.28 15.11
C VAL A 434 21.62 31.12 15.07
N LEU A 435 21.67 32.37 15.53
CA LEU A 435 20.51 33.26 15.48
C LEU A 435 20.07 33.51 14.04
N SER A 436 21.00 33.69 13.11
CA SER A 436 20.70 33.95 11.71
C SER A 436 20.18 32.74 10.94
N VAL A 437 20.59 31.53 11.32
CA VAL A 437 19.95 30.29 10.86
C VAL A 437 18.48 30.29 11.27
N LEU A 438 18.21 30.59 12.54
CA LEU A 438 16.87 30.49 13.13
C LEU A 438 15.94 31.64 12.70
N SER A 439 16.46 32.84 12.49
CA SER A 439 15.68 34.03 12.15
C SER A 439 15.61 34.31 10.64
N GLN A 440 16.35 33.55 9.82
CA GLN A 440 16.57 33.82 8.39
C GLN A 440 17.07 35.26 8.11
N SER A 441 17.65 35.93 9.12
CA SER A 441 18.07 37.32 9.03
C SER A 441 19.39 37.57 9.75
N HIS A 442 20.24 38.41 9.15
CA HIS A 442 21.47 38.90 9.78
C HIS A 442 21.31 40.38 10.11
N GLY A 443 21.31 40.71 11.41
CA GLY A 443 21.33 42.09 11.90
C GLY A 443 22.74 42.71 11.95
N SER A 444 23.79 41.97 11.56
CA SER A 444 25.17 42.47 11.64
C SER A 444 25.58 43.20 10.36
N LEU A 445 26.04 44.45 10.50
CA LEU A 445 26.71 45.19 9.44
C LEU A 445 28.09 44.58 9.19
N VAL A 446 28.25 43.98 8.01
CA VAL A 446 29.49 43.37 7.53
C VAL A 446 30.24 44.37 6.68
N THR A 447 31.46 44.69 7.09
CA THR A 447 32.21 45.81 6.50
C THR A 447 33.22 45.35 5.46
N THR A 448 33.83 44.17 5.64
CA THR A 448 34.83 43.67 4.71
C THR A 448 34.21 43.02 3.48
N LEU A 449 34.91 43.08 2.35
CA LEU A 449 34.49 42.38 1.13
C LEU A 449 34.42 40.86 1.35
N GLY A 450 35.41 40.28 2.04
CA GLY A 450 35.43 38.85 2.37
C GLY A 450 34.25 38.43 3.26
N GLY A 451 33.93 39.26 4.26
CA GLY A 451 32.75 39.06 5.09
C GLY A 451 31.45 39.12 4.28
N LYS A 452 31.32 40.04 3.30
CA LYS A 452 30.12 40.15 2.45
C LYS A 452 29.92 38.91 1.57
N VAL A 453 30.99 38.40 0.96
CA VAL A 453 30.93 37.15 0.17
C VAL A 453 30.58 35.97 1.08
N HIS A 454 31.20 35.88 2.26
CA HIS A 454 30.88 34.84 3.25
C HIS A 454 29.42 34.94 3.71
N LEU A 455 28.90 36.14 3.94
CA LEU A 455 27.50 36.37 4.29
C LEU A 455 26.56 35.89 3.18
N LEU A 456 26.87 36.18 1.90
CA LEU A 456 26.08 35.70 0.76
C LEU A 456 26.09 34.17 0.68
N ALA A 457 27.25 33.53 0.87
CA ALA A 457 27.36 32.07 0.92
C ALA A 457 26.58 31.47 2.09
N LEU A 458 26.62 32.09 3.27
CA LEU A 458 25.82 31.71 4.44
C LEU A 458 24.32 31.82 4.16
N SER A 459 23.87 32.94 3.59
CA SER A 459 22.47 33.14 3.22
C SER A 459 21.98 32.07 2.24
N PHE A 460 22.78 31.74 1.22
CA PHE A 460 22.45 30.68 0.27
C PHE A 460 22.39 29.30 0.93
N PHE A 461 23.36 28.96 1.77
CA PHE A 461 23.38 27.70 2.53
C PHE A 461 22.14 27.57 3.43
N PHE A 462 21.76 28.64 4.15
CA PHE A 462 20.57 28.62 5.01
C PHE A 462 19.28 28.50 4.21
N LEU A 463 19.18 29.16 3.06
CA LEU A 463 18.02 29.02 2.18
C LEU A 463 17.83 27.57 1.74
N ILE A 464 18.91 26.91 1.29
CA ILE A 464 18.87 25.49 0.91
C ILE A 464 18.50 24.60 2.09
N MET A 465 19.16 24.79 3.24
CA MET A 465 18.96 23.97 4.43
C MET A 465 17.52 24.10 4.96
N VAL A 466 16.96 25.32 5.02
CA VAL A 466 15.56 25.53 5.43
C VAL A 466 14.62 24.90 4.42
N ALA A 467 14.84 25.10 3.12
CA ALA A 467 14.01 24.52 2.07
C ALA A 467 13.98 22.97 2.15
N ALA A 468 15.15 22.34 2.30
CA ALA A 468 15.27 20.89 2.47
C ALA A 468 14.59 20.40 3.75
N PHE A 469 14.77 21.12 4.87
CA PHE A 469 14.10 20.82 6.13
C PHE A 469 12.57 20.87 5.97
N THR A 470 12.05 21.94 5.36
CA THR A 470 10.59 22.09 5.15
C THR A 470 10.04 21.03 4.21
N ALA A 471 10.75 20.70 3.12
CA ALA A 471 10.31 19.67 2.18
C ALA A 471 10.22 18.30 2.87
N ASN A 472 11.28 17.90 3.57
CA ASN A 472 11.30 16.63 4.31
C ASN A 472 10.24 16.59 5.41
N LEU A 473 10.03 17.70 6.12
CA LEU A 473 9.00 17.81 7.15
C LEU A 473 7.59 17.65 6.54
N THR A 474 7.32 18.30 5.41
CA THR A 474 6.06 18.14 4.69
C THR A 474 5.86 16.70 4.24
N THR A 475 6.87 16.05 3.65
CA THR A 475 6.79 14.64 3.25
C THR A 475 6.46 13.74 4.44
N ILE A 476 7.13 13.94 5.59
CA ILE A 476 6.86 13.17 6.80
C ILE A 476 5.42 13.38 7.27
N PHE A 477 4.92 14.61 7.28
CA PHE A 477 3.52 14.88 7.66
C PHE A 477 2.52 14.25 6.69
N THR A 478 2.83 14.17 5.40
CA THR A 478 1.97 13.51 4.41
C THR A 478 2.01 11.98 4.51
N MET A 479 3.14 11.40 4.95
CA MET A 479 3.30 9.94 5.05
C MET A 479 2.79 9.34 6.37
N GLN A 480 2.67 10.15 7.44
CA GLN A 480 2.41 9.66 8.80
C GLN A 480 1.01 9.06 9.03
N SER A 481 0.14 9.03 8.01
CA SER A 481 -1.12 8.27 8.06
C SER A 481 -0.89 6.76 7.93
N GLN A 482 0.23 6.32 7.34
CA GLN A 482 0.52 4.91 7.12
C GLN A 482 1.20 4.31 8.37
N SER A 483 0.71 3.16 8.85
CA SER A 483 1.26 2.47 10.03
C SER A 483 2.73 2.12 9.79
N SER A 484 3.54 2.09 10.85
CA SER A 484 4.97 1.77 10.76
C SER A 484 5.28 0.36 10.28
N VAL A 485 4.30 -0.57 10.34
CA VAL A 485 4.44 -1.94 9.86
C VAL A 485 3.92 -2.02 8.43
N SER A 486 4.74 -1.67 7.45
CA SER A 486 4.32 -1.60 6.04
C SER A 486 4.19 -2.95 5.34
N SER A 487 4.47 -4.06 6.02
CA SER A 487 4.41 -5.42 5.47
C SER A 487 4.54 -6.46 6.57
N LEU A 488 4.20 -7.72 6.27
CA LEU A 488 4.62 -8.90 7.03
C LEU A 488 6.14 -9.10 6.86
N THR A 489 6.94 -8.09 7.19
CA THR A 489 8.39 -8.15 7.12
C THR A 489 8.91 -9.10 8.21
N PRO A 490 10.15 -9.61 8.08
CA PRO A 490 10.88 -10.25 9.17
C PRO A 490 10.85 -9.43 10.47
N ASP A 491 10.61 -8.12 10.36
CA ASP A 491 10.42 -7.20 11.49
C ASP A 491 9.23 -7.60 12.38
N ALA A 492 8.05 -7.90 11.84
CA ALA A 492 6.89 -8.29 12.65
C ALA A 492 7.16 -9.61 13.40
N THR A 493 7.75 -10.59 12.71
CA THR A 493 8.15 -11.86 13.33
C THR A 493 9.27 -11.66 14.38
N ARG A 494 10.25 -10.78 14.10
CA ARG A 494 11.35 -10.44 15.03
C ARG A 494 10.86 -9.67 16.25
N GLU A 495 9.81 -8.87 16.11
CA GLU A 495 9.15 -8.16 17.21
C GLU A 495 8.23 -9.08 18.03
N GLY A 496 8.07 -10.35 17.63
CA GLY A 496 7.30 -11.35 18.37
C GLY A 496 5.79 -11.22 18.17
N TYR A 497 5.36 -10.69 17.02
CA TYR A 497 3.94 -10.56 16.71
C TYR A 497 3.30 -11.93 16.57
N THR A 498 2.06 -12.02 17.04
CA THR A 498 1.17 -13.16 16.86
C THR A 498 0.09 -12.79 15.86
N PHE A 499 -0.33 -13.76 15.05
CA PHE A 499 -1.25 -13.54 13.94
C PHE A 499 -2.57 -14.29 14.12
N CYS A 500 -3.67 -13.64 13.74
CA CYS A 500 -4.97 -14.29 13.54
C CYS A 500 -5.21 -14.51 12.05
N GLY A 501 -5.93 -15.57 11.69
CA GLY A 501 -6.43 -15.76 10.34
C GLY A 501 -7.28 -17.01 10.23
N GLU A 502 -8.12 -17.06 9.20
CA GLU A 502 -8.88 -18.27 8.85
C GLU A 502 -7.90 -19.33 8.36
N ARG A 503 -7.95 -20.54 8.92
CA ARG A 503 -6.96 -21.60 8.66
C ARG A 503 -6.76 -21.89 7.17
N LYS A 504 -7.87 -21.97 6.43
CA LYS A 504 -7.88 -22.24 4.98
C LYS A 504 -7.21 -21.14 4.17
N THR A 505 -7.27 -19.91 4.65
CA THR A 505 -6.71 -18.73 4.00
C THR A 505 -5.23 -18.58 4.30
N ILE A 506 -4.80 -18.91 5.52
CA ILE A 506 -3.41 -18.74 5.96
C ILE A 506 -2.49 -19.90 5.59
N GLN A 507 -3.02 -21.05 5.17
CA GLN A 507 -2.19 -22.23 4.87
C GLN A 507 -1.08 -21.92 3.84
N ASN A 508 -1.45 -21.26 2.74
CA ASN A 508 -0.48 -20.83 1.71
C ASN A 508 0.56 -19.84 2.27
N ILE A 509 0.15 -18.98 3.21
CA ILE A 509 1.05 -18.00 3.84
C ILE A 509 2.00 -18.68 4.82
N ILE A 510 1.53 -19.69 5.57
CA ILE A 510 2.37 -20.47 6.48
C ILE A 510 3.49 -21.17 5.69
N GLU A 511 3.17 -21.75 4.54
CA GLU A 511 4.13 -22.44 3.69
C GLU A 511 5.17 -21.49 3.08
N ILE A 512 4.76 -20.27 2.68
CA ILE A 512 5.66 -19.29 2.07
C ILE A 512 6.60 -18.62 3.10
N TYR A 513 6.08 -18.28 4.27
CA TYR A 513 6.80 -17.43 5.24
C TYR A 513 7.34 -18.16 6.48
N ASP A 514 7.03 -19.46 6.65
CA ASP A 514 7.47 -20.29 7.79
C ASP A 514 7.12 -19.67 9.16
N ILE A 515 5.88 -19.18 9.31
CA ILE A 515 5.38 -18.51 10.53
C ILE A 515 4.27 -19.30 11.23
N GLY A 516 4.19 -20.62 11.00
CA GLY A 516 3.12 -21.47 11.52
C GLY A 516 2.96 -21.44 13.05
N ASP A 517 4.07 -21.25 13.79
CA ASP A 517 4.10 -21.18 15.25
C ASP A 517 3.61 -19.84 15.82
N LYS A 518 3.47 -18.81 14.99
CA LYS A 518 3.00 -17.46 15.39
C LYS A 518 1.50 -17.29 15.29
N PHE A 519 0.79 -18.23 14.68
CA PHE A 519 -0.66 -18.18 14.59
C PHE A 519 -1.32 -18.61 15.88
N ILE A 520 -2.30 -17.82 16.29
CA ILE A 520 -3.15 -18.14 17.44
C ILE A 520 -3.94 -19.42 17.17
N THR A 521 -4.01 -20.30 18.16
CA THR A 521 -4.80 -21.53 18.09
C THR A 521 -6.29 -21.25 18.29
N ASP A 522 -7.17 -21.92 17.55
CA ASP A 522 -8.62 -21.75 17.68
C ASP A 522 -9.11 -22.22 19.07
N PRO A 523 -9.61 -21.32 19.94
CA PRO A 523 -9.90 -21.66 21.33
C PRO A 523 -11.05 -22.68 21.44
N ILE A 524 -10.76 -23.83 22.06
CA ILE A 524 -11.73 -24.91 22.31
C ILE A 524 -12.94 -24.40 23.11
N SER A 525 -12.72 -23.44 24.02
CA SER A 525 -13.78 -22.83 24.83
C SER A 525 -14.83 -22.08 23.98
N LEU A 526 -14.49 -21.67 22.76
CA LEU A 526 -15.39 -21.00 21.82
C LEU A 526 -15.80 -21.91 20.65
N GLY A 527 -15.66 -23.22 20.81
CA GLY A 527 -16.00 -24.21 19.79
C GLY A 527 -14.93 -24.41 18.70
N GLY A 528 -13.70 -23.94 18.93
CA GLY A 528 -12.54 -24.27 18.11
C GLY A 528 -12.00 -25.67 18.39
N ASP A 529 -10.94 -26.04 17.68
CA ASP A 529 -10.28 -27.35 17.76
C ASP A 529 -8.88 -27.32 18.41
N GLY A 530 -8.39 -26.14 18.81
CA GLY A 530 -7.07 -25.96 19.41
C GLY A 530 -5.90 -25.98 18.43
N LEU A 531 -6.17 -25.99 17.12
CA LEU A 531 -5.11 -25.92 16.10
C LEU A 531 -4.87 -24.48 15.62
N PRO A 532 -3.68 -24.15 15.09
CA PRO A 532 -3.38 -22.81 14.58
C PRO A 532 -4.36 -22.33 13.49
N GLY A 533 -4.80 -21.07 13.60
CA GLY A 533 -5.80 -20.48 12.72
C GLY A 533 -7.23 -20.91 13.04
N PHE A 534 -8.20 -20.04 12.78
CA PHE A 534 -9.61 -20.29 13.08
C PHE A 534 -10.27 -21.16 12.00
N ASP A 535 -10.96 -22.22 12.40
CA ASP A 535 -11.66 -23.16 11.51
C ASP A 535 -12.89 -23.72 12.22
N CYS A 536 -13.81 -22.83 12.55
CA CYS A 536 -15.00 -23.20 13.29
C CYS A 536 -16.26 -23.10 12.40
N PRO A 537 -16.92 -24.22 12.06
CA PRO A 537 -18.03 -24.22 11.11
C PRO A 537 -19.24 -23.40 11.57
N ASN A 538 -19.46 -23.32 12.89
CA ASN A 538 -20.67 -22.78 13.47
C ASN A 538 -20.52 -21.38 14.08
N CYS A 539 -19.30 -20.84 14.12
CA CYS A 539 -19.01 -19.60 14.87
C CYS A 539 -18.33 -18.52 14.04
N GLN A 540 -18.58 -18.51 12.73
CA GLN A 540 -18.14 -17.44 11.82
C GLN A 540 -16.63 -17.17 11.95
N ALA A 541 -15.80 -18.16 11.59
CA ALA A 541 -14.34 -18.06 11.72
C ALA A 541 -13.76 -16.74 11.19
N ARG A 542 -14.36 -16.17 10.13
CA ARG A 542 -13.97 -14.88 9.54
C ARG A 542 -14.20 -13.67 10.47
N SER A 543 -15.36 -13.55 11.13
CA SER A 543 -15.57 -12.44 12.08
C SER A 543 -14.67 -12.60 13.31
N ARG A 544 -14.48 -13.83 13.77
CA ARG A 544 -13.59 -14.17 14.90
C ARG A 544 -12.15 -13.70 14.69
N VAL A 545 -11.64 -13.71 13.44
CA VAL A 545 -10.32 -13.14 13.12
C VAL A 545 -10.19 -11.70 13.63
N PHE A 546 -11.24 -10.90 13.46
CA PHE A 546 -11.26 -9.49 13.85
C PHE A 546 -11.66 -9.29 15.32
N GLU A 547 -12.47 -10.18 15.90
CA GLU A 547 -12.76 -10.15 17.35
C GLU A 547 -11.49 -10.41 18.19
N MET A 548 -10.64 -11.34 17.73
CA MET A 548 -9.39 -11.71 18.41
C MET A 548 -8.22 -10.77 18.09
N LEU A 549 -8.38 -9.87 17.12
CA LEU A 549 -7.40 -8.83 16.80
C LEU A 549 -7.49 -7.70 17.84
N ASN A 550 -6.65 -7.81 18.86
CA ASN A 550 -6.49 -6.82 19.92
C ASN A 550 -5.02 -6.79 20.41
N PRO A 551 -4.20 -5.84 19.94
CA PRO A 551 -2.77 -5.82 20.26
C PRO A 551 -2.49 -5.50 21.73
N GLU A 552 -3.37 -4.76 22.42
CA GLU A 552 -3.19 -4.45 23.84
C GLU A 552 -3.32 -5.70 24.73
N LEU A 553 -4.27 -6.58 24.38
CA LEU A 553 -4.47 -7.84 25.10
C LEU A 553 -3.37 -8.84 24.74
N ALA A 554 -2.95 -8.89 23.47
CA ALA A 554 -1.86 -9.75 23.03
C ALA A 554 -0.52 -9.43 23.75
N THR A 555 -0.25 -8.14 24.01
CA THR A 555 1.00 -7.70 24.68
C THR A 555 1.02 -8.00 26.19
N LYS A 556 -0.14 -8.09 26.85
CA LYS A 556 -0.26 -8.13 28.32
C LYS A 556 0.15 -9.47 28.97
N ASN A 557 1.04 -10.25 28.34
CA ASN A 557 1.32 -11.64 28.71
C ASN A 557 0.01 -12.40 28.90
N ASP A 558 -0.83 -12.38 27.88
CA ASP A 558 -2.01 -13.23 27.88
C ASP A 558 -1.55 -14.68 27.90
N ALA A 559 -1.48 -15.26 29.10
CA ALA A 559 -1.13 -16.65 29.30
C ALA A 559 -2.10 -17.59 28.55
N SER A 560 -3.27 -17.08 28.15
CA SER A 560 -4.24 -17.82 27.35
C SER A 560 -3.92 -17.83 25.85
N GLY A 561 -3.09 -16.89 25.37
CA GLY A 561 -2.71 -16.80 23.96
C GLY A 561 -3.91 -16.71 23.02
N GLN A 562 -4.97 -15.99 23.40
CA GLN A 562 -6.21 -15.92 22.64
C GLN A 562 -6.25 -14.75 21.64
N TYR A 563 -5.47 -13.70 21.90
CA TYR A 563 -5.46 -12.48 21.10
C TYR A 563 -4.21 -12.36 20.22
N CYS A 564 -4.37 -11.75 19.06
CA CYS A 564 -3.28 -11.47 18.12
C CYS A 564 -2.99 -9.97 17.98
N HIS A 565 -1.77 -9.68 17.53
CA HIS A 565 -1.30 -8.34 17.24
C HIS A 565 -1.76 -7.85 15.86
N ALA A 566 -1.85 -8.77 14.90
CA ALA A 566 -2.29 -8.52 13.54
C ALA A 566 -3.13 -9.69 13.01
N ALA A 567 -4.00 -9.42 12.05
CA ALA A 567 -4.77 -10.42 11.34
C ALA A 567 -4.32 -10.52 9.89
N ILE A 568 -4.45 -11.69 9.29
CA ILE A 568 -4.27 -11.91 7.86
C ILE A 568 -5.62 -12.34 7.30
N ALA A 569 -6.22 -11.48 6.50
CA ALA A 569 -7.53 -11.76 5.89
C ALA A 569 -7.70 -10.97 4.58
N PRO A 570 -8.64 -11.39 3.72
CA PRO A 570 -9.16 -10.58 2.63
C PRO A 570 -9.68 -9.23 3.10
N LEU A 571 -9.51 -8.20 2.27
CA LEU A 571 -10.08 -6.88 2.56
C LEU A 571 -11.61 -6.91 2.56
N GLU A 572 -12.22 -7.71 1.68
CA GLU A 572 -13.68 -7.86 1.58
C GLU A 572 -14.33 -8.30 2.90
N ASP A 573 -13.64 -9.14 3.69
CA ASP A 573 -14.17 -9.62 4.97
C ASP A 573 -14.21 -8.49 6.00
N LEU A 574 -13.21 -7.60 6.00
CA LEU A 574 -13.19 -6.42 6.85
C LEU A 574 -14.25 -5.40 6.41
N GLU A 575 -14.39 -5.16 5.11
CA GLU A 575 -15.35 -4.21 4.53
C GLU A 575 -16.79 -4.55 4.88
N VAL A 576 -17.15 -5.85 4.90
CA VAL A 576 -18.49 -6.31 5.31
C VAL A 576 -18.79 -5.91 6.75
N LEU A 577 -17.84 -6.12 7.67
CA LEU A 577 -18.01 -5.75 9.08
C LEU A 577 -18.03 -4.22 9.25
N GLN A 578 -17.21 -3.51 8.49
CA GLN A 578 -17.19 -2.05 8.46
C GLN A 578 -18.46 -1.43 7.85
N LYS A 579 -19.13 -2.13 6.93
CA LYS A 579 -20.47 -1.77 6.42
C LYS A 579 -21.51 -1.83 7.54
N GLU A 580 -21.33 -2.71 8.51
CA GLU A 580 -22.20 -2.80 9.69
C GLU A 580 -21.84 -1.77 10.77
N GLY A 581 -20.69 -1.10 10.63
CA GLY A 581 -20.14 -0.15 11.61
C GLY A 581 -19.28 -0.84 12.68
N GLU A 582 -18.97 -2.12 12.49
CA GLU A 582 -18.09 -2.88 13.35
C GLU A 582 -16.64 -2.72 12.90
N HIS A 583 -15.69 -2.88 13.81
CA HIS A 583 -14.26 -2.92 13.50
C HIS A 583 -13.71 -1.71 12.72
N CYS A 584 -14.32 -0.53 12.83
CA CYS A 584 -13.84 0.69 12.16
C CYS A 584 -12.43 1.15 12.58
N SER A 585 -11.91 0.67 13.70
CA SER A 585 -10.53 0.94 14.12
C SER A 585 -9.51 0.08 13.35
N LYS A 586 -9.94 -0.99 12.69
CA LYS A 586 -9.07 -1.93 12.00
C LYS A 586 -8.87 -1.49 10.57
N ARG A 587 -7.63 -1.64 10.07
CA ARG A 587 -7.26 -1.26 8.71
C ARG A 587 -6.24 -2.21 8.13
N ALA A 588 -6.35 -2.45 6.83
CA ALA A 588 -5.28 -3.10 6.08
C ALA A 588 -4.03 -2.21 6.08
N VAL A 589 -2.87 -2.81 6.23
CA VAL A 589 -1.58 -2.14 6.27
C VAL A 589 -0.64 -2.81 5.29
N GLY A 590 0.04 -1.98 4.49
CA GLY A 590 1.05 -2.45 3.56
C GLY A 590 0.51 -2.95 2.23
N MET A 591 1.37 -3.65 1.51
CA MET A 591 1.01 -4.35 0.26
C MET A 591 0.36 -5.72 0.57
N PRO A 592 -0.41 -6.30 -0.37
CA PRO A 592 -0.88 -7.68 -0.24
C PRO A 592 0.26 -8.65 0.09
N LEU A 593 0.03 -9.54 1.05
CA LEU A 593 0.99 -10.58 1.47
C LEU A 593 1.04 -11.77 0.52
N GLY A 594 -0.06 -11.95 -0.21
CA GLY A 594 -0.27 -13.01 -1.17
C GLY A 594 -1.65 -12.88 -1.79
N TYR A 595 -1.95 -13.77 -2.73
CA TYR A 595 -3.24 -13.84 -3.39
C TYR A 595 -3.81 -15.23 -3.20
N THR A 596 -5.12 -15.31 -2.98
CA THR A 596 -5.84 -16.57 -2.98
C THR A 596 -6.77 -16.62 -4.17
N GLY A 597 -6.63 -17.67 -4.99
CA GLY A 597 -7.50 -17.88 -6.13
C GLY A 597 -8.91 -18.18 -5.64
N VAL A 598 -9.90 -17.58 -6.29
CA VAL A 598 -11.31 -17.86 -6.03
C VAL A 598 -12.02 -18.23 -7.31
N GLY A 599 -12.97 -19.13 -7.20
CA GLY A 599 -13.63 -19.72 -8.36
C GLY A 599 -14.71 -20.68 -7.94
N PHE A 600 -15.05 -21.60 -8.83
CA PHE A 600 -15.94 -22.69 -8.50
C PHE A 600 -15.66 -23.96 -9.32
N PRO A 601 -15.95 -25.14 -8.74
CA PRO A 601 -15.69 -26.43 -9.39
C PRO A 601 -16.67 -26.70 -10.52
N MET A 602 -16.18 -27.32 -11.60
CA MET A 602 -16.95 -27.78 -12.76
C MET A 602 -16.65 -29.26 -13.04
N PHE A 603 -17.66 -29.99 -13.49
CA PHE A 603 -17.54 -31.40 -13.83
C PHE A 603 -16.81 -31.54 -15.17
N GLU A 604 -15.84 -32.46 -15.24
CA GLU A 604 -14.98 -32.67 -16.41
C GLU A 604 -15.77 -32.87 -17.72
N GLY A 605 -16.94 -33.51 -17.64
CA GLY A 605 -17.78 -33.76 -18.81
C GLY A 605 -18.41 -32.52 -19.46
N VAL A 606 -18.45 -31.38 -18.76
CA VAL A 606 -19.03 -30.11 -19.24
C VAL A 606 -18.07 -28.92 -19.09
N SER A 607 -16.89 -29.14 -18.48
CA SER A 607 -15.97 -28.08 -18.09
C SER A 607 -15.40 -27.37 -19.31
N LYS A 608 -15.13 -28.06 -20.42
CA LYS A 608 -14.53 -27.45 -21.63
C LYS A 608 -15.44 -26.42 -22.26
N GLU A 609 -16.73 -26.72 -22.36
CA GLU A 609 -17.75 -25.85 -22.94
C GLU A 609 -18.04 -24.67 -22.00
N LEU A 610 -18.29 -24.97 -20.72
CA LEU A 610 -18.62 -23.96 -19.72
C LEU A 610 -17.42 -23.04 -19.44
N ILE A 611 -16.22 -23.54 -19.14
CA ILE A 611 -15.05 -22.71 -18.84
C ILE A 611 -14.75 -21.75 -20.01
N ALA A 612 -14.82 -22.23 -21.25
CA ALA A 612 -14.60 -21.37 -22.42
C ALA A 612 -15.61 -20.21 -22.46
N PHE A 613 -16.89 -20.53 -22.28
CA PHE A 613 -17.96 -19.53 -22.32
C PHE A 613 -17.95 -18.59 -21.11
N PHE A 614 -17.76 -19.10 -19.90
CA PHE A 614 -17.57 -18.28 -18.71
C PHE A 614 -16.33 -17.38 -18.84
N THR A 615 -15.23 -17.86 -19.41
CA THR A 615 -14.04 -17.02 -19.63
C THR A 615 -14.36 -15.88 -20.61
N GLU A 616 -15.09 -16.16 -21.68
CA GLU A 616 -15.55 -15.15 -22.63
C GLU A 616 -16.41 -14.07 -21.95
N GLN A 617 -17.38 -14.46 -21.14
CA GLN A 617 -18.27 -13.52 -20.44
C GLN A 617 -17.53 -12.73 -19.35
N LYS A 618 -16.59 -13.36 -18.63
CA LYS A 618 -15.70 -12.67 -17.70
C LYS A 618 -14.86 -11.61 -18.43
N ASN A 619 -14.28 -11.94 -19.58
CA ASN A 619 -13.49 -10.99 -20.38
C ASN A 619 -14.34 -9.87 -20.98
N ALA A 620 -15.63 -10.12 -21.21
CA ALA A 620 -16.60 -9.10 -21.61
C ALA A 620 -17.01 -8.14 -20.47
N GLY A 621 -16.45 -8.31 -19.26
CA GLY A 621 -16.72 -7.43 -18.12
C GLY A 621 -18.01 -7.74 -17.36
N VAL A 622 -18.68 -8.85 -17.67
CA VAL A 622 -19.97 -9.19 -17.02
C VAL A 622 -19.77 -9.40 -15.52
N TYR A 623 -18.74 -10.12 -15.12
CA TYR A 623 -18.46 -10.34 -13.69
C TYR A 623 -18.08 -9.04 -12.97
N GLN A 624 -17.24 -8.20 -13.59
CA GLN A 624 -16.80 -6.93 -13.01
C GLN A 624 -17.95 -5.94 -12.82
N LYS A 625 -18.94 -5.96 -13.72
CA LYS A 625 -20.18 -5.19 -13.58
C LYS A 625 -20.92 -5.58 -12.30
N GLU A 626 -21.21 -6.87 -12.11
CA GLU A 626 -21.91 -7.36 -10.92
C GLU A 626 -21.09 -7.10 -9.63
N LEU A 627 -19.77 -7.22 -9.72
CA LEU A 627 -18.86 -6.97 -8.60
C LEU A 627 -18.86 -5.49 -8.17
N HIS A 628 -18.93 -4.56 -9.13
CA HIS A 628 -19.02 -3.13 -8.84
C HIS A 628 -20.34 -2.74 -8.15
N ASP A 629 -21.45 -3.35 -8.55
CA ASP A 629 -22.78 -3.05 -8.02
C ASP A 629 -22.96 -3.46 -6.55
N VAL A 630 -22.22 -4.48 -6.10
CA VAL A 630 -22.32 -5.03 -4.74
C VAL A 630 -21.23 -4.50 -3.79
N MET A 631 -20.13 -3.96 -4.33
CA MET A 631 -19.03 -3.41 -3.54
C MET A 631 -19.54 -2.43 -2.48
N SER A 632 -19.35 -2.77 -1.21
CA SER A 632 -19.99 -2.05 -0.12
C SER A 632 -19.29 -0.74 0.19
N ILE A 633 -20.06 0.34 0.22
CA ILE A 633 -19.64 1.59 0.87
C ILE A 633 -19.57 1.32 2.38
N THR A 634 -18.37 1.43 2.96
CA THR A 634 -18.14 1.26 4.39
C THR A 634 -18.91 2.32 5.18
N ARG A 635 -19.57 1.95 6.29
CA ARG A 635 -20.22 2.93 7.19
C ARG A 635 -19.23 3.63 8.11
N CYS A 636 -18.04 3.07 8.25
CA CYS A 636 -16.93 3.74 8.91
C CYS A 636 -16.62 5.04 8.16
N LEU A 637 -16.64 6.17 8.89
CA LEU A 637 -16.18 7.45 8.35
C LEU A 637 -14.80 7.23 7.76
N ASP A 638 -14.62 7.56 6.47
CA ASP A 638 -13.32 7.45 5.81
C ASP A 638 -12.37 8.52 6.37
N ILE A 639 -11.86 8.23 7.56
CA ILE A 639 -10.88 9.04 8.27
C ILE A 639 -9.54 9.01 7.52
N SER A 640 -9.39 8.14 6.51
CA SER A 640 -8.10 7.75 5.94
C SER A 640 -7.61 8.63 4.78
N ASN A 641 -8.52 9.30 4.04
CA ASN A 641 -8.13 10.01 2.81
C ASN A 641 -8.39 11.52 2.81
N GLU A 642 -9.22 12.05 3.71
CA GLU A 642 -9.25 13.49 3.90
C GLU A 642 -7.98 13.91 4.64
N MET A 643 -7.16 14.75 3.99
CA MET A 643 -6.04 15.44 4.62
C MET A 643 -6.53 16.09 5.91
N LYS A 644 -6.35 15.40 7.05
CA LYS A 644 -6.70 15.97 8.34
C LYS A 644 -5.93 17.28 8.47
N PRO A 645 -6.61 18.41 8.75
CA PRO A 645 -5.91 19.63 9.03
C PRO A 645 -4.90 19.37 10.15
N LEU A 646 -3.73 20.00 10.08
CA LEU A 646 -2.66 19.82 11.06
C LEU A 646 -3.25 19.93 12.47
N SER A 647 -3.19 18.84 13.23
CA SER A 647 -3.75 18.83 14.57
C SER A 647 -2.86 19.67 15.48
N ILE A 648 -3.45 20.28 16.52
CA ILE A 648 -2.67 21.01 17.54
C ILE A 648 -1.59 20.09 18.13
N GLU A 649 -1.87 18.78 18.21
CA GLU A 649 -0.92 17.77 18.67
C GLU A 649 0.35 17.71 17.81
N GLN A 650 0.24 17.83 16.49
CA GLN A 650 1.42 17.86 15.60
C GLN A 650 2.28 19.11 15.80
N LEU A 651 1.69 20.22 16.27
CA LEU A 651 2.42 21.45 16.60
C LEU A 651 3.00 21.44 18.02
N THR A 652 2.62 20.49 18.89
CA THR A 652 3.08 20.47 20.29
C THR A 652 4.60 20.41 20.42
N GLY A 653 5.30 19.72 19.51
CA GLY A 653 6.76 19.66 19.50
C GLY A 653 7.41 21.05 19.45
N VAL A 654 6.86 21.97 18.64
CA VAL A 654 7.36 23.34 18.49
C VAL A 654 7.14 24.14 19.78
N TRP A 655 5.96 24.00 20.40
CA TRP A 655 5.63 24.67 21.65
C TRP A 655 6.52 24.19 22.80
N VAL A 656 6.69 22.87 22.95
CA VAL A 656 7.53 22.27 23.99
C VAL A 656 8.97 22.78 23.89
N MET A 657 9.53 22.85 22.68
CA MET A 657 10.87 23.41 22.46
C MET A 657 10.96 24.89 22.83
N THR A 658 9.94 25.69 22.47
CA THR A 658 9.89 27.12 22.80
C THR A 658 9.82 27.36 24.32
N PHE A 659 9.01 26.57 25.03
CA PHE A 659 8.94 26.63 26.48
C PHE A 659 10.24 26.17 27.13
N LEU A 660 10.87 25.11 26.62
CA LEU A 660 12.15 24.63 27.12
C LEU A 660 13.24 25.71 27.03
N PHE A 661 13.37 26.38 25.88
CA PHE A 661 14.33 27.48 25.71
C PHE A 661 14.01 28.66 26.65
N SER A 662 12.73 28.98 26.83
CA SER A 662 12.29 30.05 27.74
C SER A 662 12.65 29.74 29.20
N ILE A 663 12.44 28.49 29.63
CA ILE A 663 12.79 28.03 30.98
C ILE A 663 14.31 28.07 31.18
N VAL A 664 15.09 27.63 30.20
CA VAL A 664 16.56 27.70 30.24
C VAL A 664 17.04 29.16 30.33
N ALA A 665 16.47 30.06 29.52
CA ALA A 665 16.80 31.49 29.55
C ALA A 665 16.47 32.14 30.90
N LEU A 666 15.30 31.82 31.48
CA LEU A 666 14.93 32.25 32.83
C LEU A 666 15.88 31.68 33.88
N GLY A 667 16.24 30.39 33.78
CA GLY A 667 17.20 29.74 34.67
C GLY A 667 18.57 30.42 34.67
N ILE A 668 19.12 30.68 33.47
CA ILE A 668 20.38 31.42 33.31
C ILE A 668 20.28 32.82 33.93
N THR A 669 19.16 33.51 33.73
CA THR A 669 18.93 34.85 34.28
C THR A 669 18.89 34.84 35.80
N VAL A 670 18.21 33.87 36.41
CA VAL A 670 18.14 33.68 37.86
C VAL A 670 19.51 33.31 38.43
N MET A 671 20.24 32.39 37.81
CA MET A 671 21.60 32.01 38.22
C MET A 671 22.56 33.21 38.17
N LYS A 672 22.49 34.03 37.11
CA LYS A 672 23.28 35.26 36.98
C LYS A 672 22.91 36.29 38.04
N LYS A 673 21.62 36.44 38.36
CA LYS A 673 21.15 37.36 39.40
C LYS A 673 21.59 36.92 40.79
N ARG A 674 21.60 35.62 41.08
CA ARG A 674 22.15 35.07 42.34
C ARG A 674 23.66 35.30 42.44
N LYS A 675 24.42 34.98 41.39
CA LYS A 675 25.88 35.18 41.38
C LYS A 675 26.28 36.65 41.52
N ASN A 676 25.51 37.57 40.96
CA ASN A 676 25.76 39.01 41.06
C ASN A 676 25.14 39.65 42.32
N GLY A 677 24.50 38.87 43.19
CA GLY A 677 23.90 39.34 44.45
C GLY A 677 24.92 39.57 45.56
N GLU A 678 26.11 38.94 45.49
CA GLU A 678 27.15 39.03 46.54
C GLU A 678 28.17 40.15 46.32
N GLU A 679 28.28 40.77 45.13
CA GLU A 679 29.30 41.79 44.84
C GLU A 679 28.73 43.07 44.22
N ARG A 680 27.84 43.79 44.93
CA ARG A 680 27.48 45.15 44.53
C ARG A 680 28.28 46.20 45.31
N LYS A 681 29.54 46.42 44.91
CA LYS A 681 30.08 47.80 44.85
C LYS A 681 29.65 48.40 43.51
N ILE A 682 28.97 49.54 43.59
CA ILE A 682 28.34 50.22 42.46
C ILE A 682 29.44 50.67 41.47
N ARG A 683 29.60 49.96 40.36
CA ARG A 683 30.24 50.50 39.14
C ARG A 683 29.16 50.71 38.10
N THR A 684 28.82 51.97 37.86
CA THR A 684 27.84 52.41 36.87
C THR A 684 28.46 52.28 35.48
N THR A 685 28.47 51.07 34.91
CA THR A 685 28.87 50.90 33.49
C THR A 685 27.77 51.48 32.59
N GLN A 686 28.10 52.51 31.80
CA GLN A 686 27.25 53.00 30.72
C GLN A 686 26.91 51.84 29.77
N LYS A 687 25.62 51.67 29.42
CA LYS A 687 25.17 50.66 28.47
C LYS A 687 25.04 51.30 27.09
N PHE A 688 25.76 50.76 26.12
CA PHE A 688 25.53 51.00 24.71
C PHE A 688 24.46 49.99 24.23
N ASP A 689 23.59 50.42 23.32
CA ASP A 689 22.64 49.50 22.69
C ASP A 689 23.36 48.53 21.73
N GLN A 690 22.61 47.58 21.18
CA GLN A 690 23.14 46.61 20.20
C GLN A 690 23.66 47.24 18.91
N TRP A 691 23.41 48.53 18.69
CA TRP A 691 23.85 49.33 17.56
C TRP A 691 25.02 50.27 17.90
N GLY A 692 25.57 50.19 19.13
CA GLY A 692 26.67 51.03 19.59
C GLY A 692 26.26 52.47 19.90
N LYS A 693 24.97 52.82 19.88
CA LYS A 693 24.51 54.13 20.34
C LYS A 693 24.49 54.17 21.86
N ARG A 694 24.91 55.30 22.43
CA ARG A 694 24.72 55.55 23.87
C ARG A 694 23.22 55.54 24.12
N ILE A 695 22.76 54.63 24.98
CA ILE A 695 21.47 54.81 25.60
C ILE A 695 21.69 55.94 26.59
N HIS A 696 21.47 57.18 26.15
CA HIS A 696 21.38 58.31 27.05
C HIS A 696 20.32 57.91 28.08
N LYS A 697 20.73 57.71 29.34
CA LYS A 697 19.77 57.78 30.42
C LYS A 697 19.12 59.14 30.23
N LEU A 698 17.84 59.15 29.85
CA LEU A 698 16.98 60.32 30.01
C LEU A 698 17.31 60.88 31.39
N ASP A 699 17.85 62.09 31.36
CA ASP A 699 18.42 62.73 32.53
C ASP A 699 17.34 62.76 33.60
N ARG A 700 17.62 62.08 34.71
CA ARG A 700 16.78 62.17 35.91
C ARG A 700 17.34 63.28 36.78
N THR A 701 17.35 64.47 36.21
CA THR A 701 17.49 65.79 36.82
C THR A 701 16.46 66.60 36.05
N ASP A 702 15.24 66.75 36.55
CA ASP A 702 14.99 67.80 37.53
C ASP A 702 14.23 67.34 38.77
N ARG A 703 14.81 67.68 39.92
CA ARG A 703 14.08 67.87 41.16
C ARG A 703 14.68 69.05 41.90
N VAL A 704 14.30 70.28 41.53
CA VAL A 704 14.24 71.43 42.44
C VAL A 704 13.10 72.33 41.97
N GLY A 705 12.05 72.47 42.79
CA GLY A 705 10.99 73.46 42.54
C GLY A 705 9.63 73.10 43.15
N ASN A 706 9.40 73.61 44.36
CA ASN A 706 8.12 73.83 45.04
C ASN A 706 7.37 72.66 45.70
N ASP A 707 7.46 72.68 47.03
CA ASP A 707 6.34 72.53 47.95
C ASP A 707 5.08 73.22 47.44
N SER A 708 4.06 72.43 47.05
CA SER A 708 2.62 72.74 47.19
C SER A 708 1.80 71.72 46.37
N ASN A 709 1.61 70.52 46.91
CA ASN A 709 0.33 69.79 46.79
C ASN A 709 0.42 68.45 47.52
N ARG A 710 0.29 68.55 48.84
CA ARG A 710 0.08 67.42 49.74
C ARG A 710 -1.42 67.15 49.85
N SER A 711 -2.12 66.84 48.74
CA SER A 711 -3.52 66.41 48.82
C SER A 711 -4.07 65.69 47.57
N LEU A 712 -3.32 64.81 46.89
CA LEU A 712 -3.96 64.04 45.79
C LEU A 712 -3.33 62.70 45.42
N HIS A 713 -2.67 62.00 46.35
CA HIS A 713 -2.14 60.65 46.07
C HIS A 713 -2.36 59.58 47.14
N LYS A 714 -3.39 59.73 47.98
CA LYS A 714 -3.87 58.63 48.85
C LYS A 714 -4.87 57.67 48.19
N ASN A 715 -5.25 57.85 46.92
CA ASN A 715 -6.30 57.04 46.26
C ASN A 715 -5.84 56.08 45.14
N LEU A 716 -4.54 55.88 44.90
CA LEU A 716 -4.07 54.93 43.87
C LEU A 716 -3.33 53.70 44.40
N THR A 717 -3.23 53.54 45.72
CA THR A 717 -2.73 52.30 46.36
C THR A 717 -3.84 51.28 46.68
N ASN A 718 -5.10 51.55 46.31
CA ASN A 718 -6.22 50.61 46.48
C ASN A 718 -6.66 49.89 45.18
N ILE A 719 -5.98 50.08 44.04
CA ILE A 719 -6.34 49.44 42.76
C ILE A 719 -5.25 48.46 42.26
N SER A 720 -4.26 48.13 43.10
CA SER A 720 -3.32 47.02 42.83
C SER A 720 -3.52 45.82 43.78
N ARG A 721 -4.64 45.78 44.50
CA ARG A 721 -5.07 44.64 45.36
C ARG A 721 -6.27 43.85 44.79
N SER A 722 -6.68 44.10 43.55
CA SER A 722 -7.90 43.51 42.97
C SER A 722 -7.72 42.78 41.63
N VAL A 723 -6.52 42.30 41.29
CA VAL A 723 -6.36 41.32 40.20
C VAL A 723 -5.55 40.12 40.70
N GLY A 724 -6.29 39.11 41.17
CA GLY A 724 -5.75 37.85 41.65
C GLY A 724 -5.25 36.97 40.51
N ILE A 725 -3.93 36.94 40.30
CA ILE A 725 -3.26 35.96 39.40
C ILE A 725 -2.24 35.09 40.19
N LEU A 726 -2.31 35.07 41.52
CA LEU A 726 -1.46 34.22 42.39
C LEU A 726 -2.28 33.33 43.33
N GLN A 727 -3.30 32.65 42.80
CA GLN A 727 -3.95 31.51 43.45
C GLN A 727 -4.32 30.35 42.51
N LEU A 728 -3.69 30.25 41.34
CA LEU A 728 -3.92 29.14 40.40
C LEU A 728 -2.90 28.00 40.45
N SER A 729 -1.85 28.07 41.28
CA SER A 729 -0.91 26.94 41.46
C SER A 729 -1.19 26.06 42.69
N LYS A 730 -2.22 26.36 43.49
CA LYS A 730 -2.68 25.50 44.61
C LYS A 730 -4.11 24.97 44.45
N ARG A 731 -4.81 25.31 43.36
CA ARG A 731 -6.15 24.80 43.02
C ARG A 731 -6.19 23.77 41.88
N ILE A 732 -5.08 23.56 41.17
CA ILE A 732 -4.99 22.53 40.13
C ILE A 732 -4.82 21.12 40.74
N ASN A 733 -4.26 21.00 41.95
CA ASN A 733 -4.23 19.73 42.69
C ASN A 733 -5.53 19.39 43.45
N SER A 734 -6.58 20.22 43.36
CA SER A 734 -7.89 19.92 43.99
C SER A 734 -9.06 19.82 43.00
N PHE A 735 -8.82 20.03 41.69
CA PHE A 735 -9.83 19.82 40.65
C PHE A 735 -9.68 18.47 39.93
N SER A 736 -8.53 17.79 40.07
CA SER A 736 -8.32 16.43 39.57
C SER A 736 -8.86 15.31 40.48
N TYR A 737 -9.50 15.64 41.60
CA TYR A 737 -10.05 14.64 42.55
C TYR A 737 -11.58 14.77 42.75
N LYS A 738 -12.26 15.55 41.91
CA LYS A 738 -13.72 15.77 42.01
C LYS A 738 -14.49 15.69 40.69
N ALA A 739 -13.85 15.27 39.60
CA ALA A 739 -14.51 14.93 38.34
C ALA A 739 -14.83 13.42 38.20
N ASP A 740 -14.29 12.56 39.06
CA ASP A 740 -14.52 11.10 39.04
C ASP A 740 -15.69 10.60 39.91
N LYS A 741 -16.67 11.46 40.25
CA LYS A 741 -17.77 11.05 41.15
C LYS A 741 -19.18 11.53 40.78
N ALA A 742 -19.42 11.86 39.51
CA ALA A 742 -20.75 12.30 39.07
C ALA A 742 -21.21 11.71 37.73
N TYR A 743 -20.82 10.46 37.42
CA TYR A 743 -21.47 9.65 36.37
C TYR A 743 -21.56 8.18 36.79
N THR A 744 -22.20 7.92 37.92
CA THR A 744 -22.75 6.60 38.24
C THR A 744 -24.19 6.79 38.68
N LYS A 745 -25.11 6.86 37.71
CA LYS A 745 -26.54 6.74 37.96
C LYS A 745 -27.04 5.46 37.30
N LYS A 746 -27.12 4.43 38.15
CA LYS A 746 -28.08 3.31 38.14
C LYS A 746 -28.46 2.71 36.77
N VAL A 747 -27.84 1.58 36.44
CA VAL A 747 -28.53 0.44 35.83
C VAL A 747 -28.84 -0.53 36.98
N PRO A 748 -30.08 -1.03 37.15
CA PRO A 748 -30.40 -1.93 38.24
C PRO A 748 -29.82 -3.33 38.01
N ASP A 749 -29.31 -3.92 39.09
CA ASP A 749 -28.89 -5.31 39.21
C ASP A 749 -29.95 -6.28 38.67
N ALA A 750 -29.57 -7.07 37.67
CA ALA A 750 -30.27 -8.27 37.24
C ALA A 750 -29.37 -9.50 37.45
N SER A 751 -29.02 -9.77 38.71
CA SER A 751 -28.49 -11.07 39.13
C SER A 751 -29.28 -11.60 40.33
N LYS A 752 -30.50 -12.07 40.06
CA LYS A 752 -31.26 -12.94 40.97
C LYS A 752 -32.42 -13.62 40.24
N PHE A 753 -32.14 -14.59 39.38
CA PHE A 753 -33.09 -15.66 39.06
C PHE A 753 -32.35 -16.94 38.66
N SER A 754 -31.83 -17.63 39.67
CA SER A 754 -31.72 -19.09 39.64
C SER A 754 -32.97 -19.61 40.34
N LYS A 755 -33.89 -20.24 39.59
CA LYS A 755 -34.60 -21.50 39.95
C LYS A 755 -35.79 -21.76 39.02
N LYS A 756 -35.91 -23.04 38.65
CA LYS A 756 -37.06 -23.78 38.11
C LYS A 756 -37.34 -23.71 36.60
N LEU A 757 -36.64 -24.58 35.87
CA LEU A 757 -37.25 -25.40 34.81
C LEU A 757 -38.30 -26.34 35.43
N PRO A 758 -39.48 -26.50 34.80
CA PRO A 758 -40.19 -27.77 34.83
C PRO A 758 -40.12 -28.45 33.47
N ASN A 759 -39.81 -29.75 33.52
CA ASN A 759 -40.14 -30.72 32.50
C ASN A 759 -41.61 -30.63 32.10
N SER A 760 -41.92 -30.78 30.80
CA SER A 760 -43.01 -31.65 30.38
C SER A 760 -42.94 -31.96 28.88
N HIS A 761 -42.80 -33.25 28.59
CA HIS A 761 -43.42 -33.95 27.47
C HIS A 761 -44.82 -33.43 27.12
N GLY A 762 -45.23 -33.57 25.86
CA GLY A 762 -46.65 -33.62 25.53
C GLY A 762 -47.01 -33.26 24.09
N SER A 763 -47.07 -34.28 23.25
CA SER A 763 -47.74 -34.34 21.96
C SER A 763 -49.16 -33.75 21.99
N ARG A 764 -49.62 -33.10 20.91
CA ARG A 764 -50.81 -33.50 20.14
C ARG A 764 -51.17 -32.55 19.01
N GLU A 765 -51.60 -33.20 17.94
CA GLU A 765 -52.42 -32.73 16.83
C GLU A 765 -53.62 -31.88 17.28
N ALA A 766 -54.01 -30.90 16.46
CA ALA A 766 -55.38 -30.81 15.95
C ALA A 766 -55.49 -29.72 14.88
N SER A 767 -55.97 -30.16 13.73
CA SER A 767 -56.59 -29.42 12.65
C SER A 767 -57.53 -28.32 13.11
N LEU A 768 -57.64 -27.23 12.35
CA LEU A 768 -58.93 -26.64 12.05
C LEU A 768 -58.92 -25.88 10.72
N THR A 769 -59.88 -26.28 9.92
CA THR A 769 -60.25 -25.93 8.57
C THR A 769 -60.92 -24.56 8.44
N SER A 770 -60.72 -23.95 7.26
CA SER A 770 -61.71 -23.25 6.42
C SER A 770 -62.52 -22.08 6.98
N ILE A 771 -62.47 -20.95 6.27
CA ILE A 771 -63.61 -20.24 5.62
C ILE A 771 -62.97 -19.08 4.82
N ASN A 772 -62.90 -19.12 3.48
CA ASN A 772 -63.90 -18.87 2.44
C ASN A 772 -63.95 -17.40 1.95
N LYS A 773 -63.71 -17.29 0.63
CA LYS A 773 -64.32 -16.38 -0.37
C LYS A 773 -63.87 -14.92 -0.52
N ASN A 774 -63.37 -14.68 -1.75
CA ASN A 774 -63.82 -13.70 -2.75
C ASN A 774 -63.70 -12.21 -2.41
N ALA A 775 -63.38 -11.27 -3.31
CA ALA A 775 -62.98 -11.24 -4.72
C ALA A 775 -62.73 -9.75 -5.08
N ILE A 776 -62.26 -9.50 -6.31
CA ILE A 776 -62.37 -8.23 -7.07
C ILE A 776 -61.39 -7.10 -6.68
N SER A 777 -60.42 -6.77 -7.55
CA SER A 777 -60.61 -5.74 -8.59
C SER A 777 -59.42 -5.61 -9.55
N ASP A 778 -59.77 -5.39 -10.80
CA ASP A 778 -58.94 -5.10 -11.97
C ASP A 778 -58.15 -3.78 -11.88
N SER A 779 -57.00 -3.71 -12.56
CA SER A 779 -56.62 -2.65 -13.53
C SER A 779 -55.21 -2.97 -14.08
N ALA A 780 -55.08 -3.53 -15.28
CA ALA A 780 -55.02 -2.84 -16.58
C ALA A 780 -53.81 -1.89 -16.76
N HIS A 781 -52.93 -2.31 -17.69
CA HIS A 781 -52.16 -1.54 -18.69
C HIS A 781 -51.57 -0.16 -18.34
N GLU A 782 -50.27 0.00 -18.58
CA GLU A 782 -49.77 0.79 -19.73
C GLU A 782 -48.27 0.61 -19.98
N ASN A 783 -47.91 0.62 -21.26
CA ASN A 783 -46.55 0.60 -21.81
C ASN A 783 -45.88 1.97 -21.67
N SER A 784 -44.55 1.98 -21.48
CA SER A 784 -43.60 2.82 -22.22
C SER A 784 -42.24 2.13 -22.27
#